data_AF-A0A6M1SY04-F1
#
_entry.id   AF-A0A6M1SY04-F1
#
_cell.length_a   1.000
_cell.length_b   1.000
_cell.length_c   1.000
_cell.angle_alpha   90.00
_cell.angle_beta   90.00
_cell.angle_gamma   90.00
#
_symmetry.space_group_name_H-M   'P 1'
#
loop_
_entity.id
_entity.type
_entity.pdbx_description
1 polymer ?
#
loop_
_entity_poly.entity_id
_entity_poly.type
_entity_poly.pdbx_seq_one_letter_code
_entity_poly.pdbx_strand_id
1 'polypeptide(L)'
;MKTFIHLGALCFLMALTSISLAQKSDDKPSDPRYETAWNSLAFRSIGPAFTSGRISDFAVNPNDHSEFYVATSSGGVWKTTNGGVILEPVFDSEGSYSIGFVAMDPNNRNVVWVGTGENNNQRSVAYGDGVYKSIDGGKSWSHMGLKNSEHIGMIEIDPRNSDVVYVAATGPLWSAGGDRGLYKTTDGGETWENILEISEHTGINEVHMDPRNPDVLYATAHQRRRHVFTYISGGPESAIYKSSDAGVTWKKIMKGMPSGDIGRIGLDISPANPDVVYAIVEAQDDKSGFYRSTDRGESWERRSDYSSSGNYYQEVVADPVDTDLVYVMNTFAGVSEDGGKSFENVGERNKHIDNHALWIDPTNPSHLLNGNDGGVYESYDRGKTWRFFTNLPVTQFYKLAVDNDEPFYNVYGGTQDNFTLGGPSRTNATTGINDDEWFVTVLGDGFEPHVDPTNPDIVYAQYQYGNLFRFDKKSGEMQDIKPQAPEGDYDYNWNWDSPFFVSVHDHKRLYFGSDRVLRSDDMGQSWRELSGDLTRQIDRNRLEVMGKVWPMDAIAKNASTTEYGNIVALAESPLDENLLFAGTDDGLIHISEDTGENWRKIEKFPGVPDMVYVNEIVASEHNRNMLYAAFNNHKNGDFKPYLLKSTNLGRSWQPIVNNLPERGSVYAIAEDFEEPSLLFVGTEFGAFVSVDGGNYWKELDKGLPTIAVRDIEIQKRENDLVLATFGRGFYVMDDYSALREFSREIQDAEAHLFSVRQAYQYIPYSRIAASETISWLGPKGFQGEDYFMGENPEFGAAFTWYLKEDIKTMKEQREAEEKERREAGETVYYPSYEQLKAEAEEEKPFLIFTVRDSNGEIVRELTSSPKSGINRIYWDLKFPKVDEISDSDADPSEELDSGIMVLPGSYSVELSKSVDGAITQLAGPVSFEVQSLGNVTLPAENPDEMLAYHKELMDLSKSANSARSAYNELNNRLSYYNAALKAVDAPADLAEKITGMEDDLEAIRKVMFGDRIADQLEMQQAPSLNSRINTAIASGMSSTSDPTETSRRVKAIAEKELKPVLQSLRDIINRQVPSIDRQLNELNAPWTPGRIIELDQG
;
A
#
# COMPACT_ATOMS: atom_id res chain seq x y z
N MET A 1 -11.29 64.73 65.96
CA MET A 1 -11.78 65.80 65.05
C MET A 1 -11.63 65.26 63.62
N LYS A 2 -12.64 65.31 62.74
CA LYS A 2 -13.14 66.49 61.98
C LYS A 2 -12.01 67.15 61.18
N THR A 3 -12.06 67.34 59.85
CA THR A 3 -13.11 67.12 58.80
C THR A 3 -12.39 67.07 57.42
N PHE A 4 -12.83 66.32 56.37
CA PHE A 4 -13.81 66.69 55.31
C PHE A 4 -13.64 68.15 54.78
N ILE A 5 -13.59 68.52 53.49
CA ILE A 5 -14.37 68.26 52.23
C ILE A 5 -13.44 68.71 51.05
N HIS A 6 -13.41 68.26 49.76
CA HIS A 6 -14.02 67.26 48.84
C HIS A 6 -12.96 66.92 47.74
N LEU A 7 -12.90 65.76 47.05
CA LEU A 7 -13.73 65.12 45.99
C LEU A 7 -13.39 65.51 44.53
N GLY A 8 -12.90 64.52 43.77
CA GLY A 8 -12.69 64.51 42.32
C GLY A 8 -12.16 63.13 41.92
N ALA A 9 -12.91 62.35 41.13
CA ALA A 9 -12.67 60.91 40.99
C ALA A 9 -11.70 60.56 39.86
N LEU A 10 -10.76 59.66 40.14
CA LEU A 10 -9.90 59.00 39.16
C LEU A 10 -9.89 57.50 39.50
N CYS A 11 -10.52 56.67 38.67
CA CYS A 11 -10.62 55.23 38.94
C CYS A 11 -9.40 54.47 38.44
N PHE A 12 -8.89 53.59 39.29
CA PHE A 12 -7.85 52.60 38.98
C PHE A 12 -8.31 51.63 37.88
N LEU A 13 -7.35 51.20 37.05
CA LEU A 13 -7.41 49.92 36.37
C LEU A 13 -5.98 49.36 36.36
N MET A 14 -5.77 48.24 37.05
CA MET A 14 -4.47 47.58 37.08
C MET A 14 -4.29 46.76 35.81
N ALA A 15 -3.23 47.03 35.05
CA ALA A 15 -2.83 46.15 33.96
C ALA A 15 -2.17 44.89 34.56
N LEU A 16 -2.93 43.79 34.62
CA LEU A 16 -2.35 42.47 34.80
C LEU A 16 -1.66 42.08 33.49
N THR A 17 -0.34 42.25 33.45
CA THR A 17 0.51 41.70 32.39
C THR A 17 0.61 40.18 32.57
N SER A 18 -0.35 39.45 32.02
CA SER A 18 -0.25 38.00 31.88
C SER A 18 0.96 37.68 31.01
N ILE A 19 2.05 37.24 31.62
CA ILE A 19 3.19 36.69 30.90
C ILE A 19 2.75 35.31 30.41
N SER A 20 2.32 35.24 29.16
CA SER A 20 2.14 33.97 28.46
C SER A 20 3.51 33.34 28.24
N LEU A 21 4.01 32.64 29.26
CA LEU A 21 4.98 31.58 29.06
C LEU A 21 4.30 30.56 28.15
N ALA A 22 4.77 30.48 26.89
CA ALA A 22 4.49 29.33 26.06
C ALA A 22 5.14 28.13 26.75
N GLN A 23 4.33 27.34 27.46
CA GLN A 23 4.72 25.97 27.76
C GLN A 23 4.94 25.29 26.42
N LYS A 24 6.13 24.74 26.20
CA LYS A 24 6.18 23.49 25.46
C LYS A 24 5.21 22.54 26.17
N SER A 25 4.30 21.94 25.43
CA SER A 25 3.74 20.68 25.87
C SER A 25 4.89 19.68 25.96
N ASP A 26 4.97 18.96 27.07
CA ASP A 26 5.79 17.75 27.14
C ASP A 26 4.97 16.66 26.44
N ASP A 27 5.03 16.62 25.11
CA ASP A 27 4.25 15.73 24.22
C ASP A 27 4.65 14.24 24.32
N LYS A 28 5.02 13.78 25.52
CA LYS A 28 5.28 12.37 25.80
C LYS A 28 3.96 11.64 26.04
N PRO A 29 3.79 10.41 25.49
CA PRO A 29 2.64 9.58 25.81
C PRO A 29 2.50 9.33 27.30
N SER A 30 1.26 9.39 27.81
CA SER A 30 0.97 9.14 29.23
C SER A 30 0.79 7.66 29.58
N ASP A 31 0.67 6.81 28.57
CA ASP A 31 0.73 5.35 28.69
C ASP A 31 2.08 4.84 28.14
N PRO A 32 2.89 4.12 28.95
CA PRO A 32 4.19 3.63 28.50
C PRO A 32 4.09 2.63 27.35
N ARG A 33 2.92 2.02 27.09
CA ARG A 33 2.75 1.04 26.00
C ARG A 33 3.09 1.61 24.62
N TYR A 34 2.93 2.92 24.41
CA TYR A 34 3.32 3.57 23.16
C TYR A 34 4.84 3.62 22.95
N GLU A 35 5.66 3.59 24.01
CA GLU A 35 7.13 3.52 23.93
C GLU A 35 7.63 2.16 23.39
N THR A 36 6.76 1.13 23.36
CA THR A 36 7.08 -0.19 22.80
C THR A 36 7.10 -0.16 21.28
N ALA A 37 8.14 -0.73 20.66
CA ALA A 37 8.15 -0.97 19.22
C ALA A 37 7.10 -2.01 18.82
N TRP A 38 6.26 -1.72 17.83
CA TRP A 38 5.29 -2.66 17.27
C TRP A 38 5.77 -3.06 15.88
N ASN A 39 6.40 -4.21 15.73
CA ASN A 39 7.10 -4.64 14.51
C ASN A 39 6.27 -5.60 13.66
N SER A 40 5.38 -6.40 14.27
CA SER A 40 4.43 -7.26 13.56
C SER A 40 3.20 -6.52 13.02
N LEU A 41 2.95 -5.30 13.49
CA LEU A 41 1.84 -4.47 13.06
C LEU A 41 2.25 -3.70 11.81
N ALA A 42 2.21 -4.40 10.68
CA ALA A 42 2.50 -3.86 9.36
C ALA A 42 1.32 -4.13 8.42
N PHE A 43 1.08 -3.22 7.49
CA PHE A 43 0.15 -3.41 6.39
C PHE A 43 0.84 -4.10 5.21
N ARG A 44 0.10 -4.91 4.47
CA ARG A 44 0.43 -5.37 3.11
C ARG A 44 -0.54 -4.76 2.10
N SER A 45 -0.09 -4.49 0.88
CA SER A 45 -0.96 -3.99 -0.20
C SER A 45 -1.59 -5.15 -0.94
N ILE A 46 -2.92 -5.10 -1.13
CA ILE A 46 -3.65 -6.09 -1.94
C ILE A 46 -4.02 -5.57 -3.33
N GLY A 47 -3.57 -4.36 -3.69
CA GLY A 47 -3.92 -3.69 -4.95
C GLY A 47 -5.37 -3.19 -4.95
N PRO A 48 -6.10 -3.31 -6.07
CA PRO A 48 -5.68 -3.86 -7.38
C PRO A 48 -4.79 -2.92 -8.20
N ALA A 49 -4.37 -3.37 -9.38
CA ALA A 49 -3.98 -2.52 -10.52
C ALA A 49 -4.97 -2.59 -11.71
N PHE A 50 -5.94 -3.53 -11.64
CA PHE A 50 -7.09 -3.76 -12.54
C PHE A 50 -7.68 -2.48 -13.16
N THR A 51 -7.93 -1.47 -12.33
CA THR A 51 -8.01 -0.07 -12.73
C THR A 51 -7.02 0.72 -11.91
N SER A 52 -6.26 1.60 -12.56
CA SER A 52 -5.28 2.46 -11.90
C SER A 52 -5.99 3.71 -11.31
N GLY A 53 -5.37 4.89 -11.36
CA GLY A 53 -5.97 6.16 -10.94
C GLY A 53 -5.41 7.37 -11.70
N ARG A 54 -5.87 8.58 -11.36
CA ARG A 54 -5.56 9.80 -12.12
C ARG A 54 -4.06 10.10 -12.22
N ILE A 55 -3.61 10.29 -13.45
CA ILE A 55 -2.26 10.73 -13.81
C ILE A 55 -2.28 12.23 -14.13
N SER A 56 -1.47 13.02 -13.43
CA SER A 56 -1.35 14.47 -13.64
C SER A 56 -0.40 14.82 -14.79
N ASP A 57 0.75 14.17 -14.88
CA ASP A 57 1.88 14.63 -15.71
C ASP A 57 2.96 13.54 -15.94
N PHE A 58 3.85 13.74 -16.94
CA PHE A 58 4.97 12.86 -17.29
C PHE A 58 6.29 13.61 -17.54
N ALA A 59 7.38 13.11 -16.96
CA ALA A 59 8.74 13.53 -17.34
C ALA A 59 9.50 12.39 -18.02
N VAL A 60 9.58 12.43 -19.36
CA VAL A 60 10.29 11.43 -20.19
C VAL A 60 11.71 11.90 -20.50
N ASN A 61 12.73 11.04 -20.40
CA ASN A 61 14.11 11.39 -20.72
C ASN A 61 14.30 11.52 -22.25
N PRO A 62 14.58 12.71 -22.82
CA PRO A 62 14.68 12.93 -24.27
C PRO A 62 15.90 12.28 -24.95
N ASN A 63 16.74 11.53 -24.22
CA ASN A 63 17.81 10.71 -24.79
C ASN A 63 17.49 9.21 -24.77
N ASP A 64 16.51 8.79 -23.97
CA ASP A 64 16.08 7.41 -23.80
C ASP A 64 14.62 7.39 -23.32
N HIS A 65 13.68 7.27 -24.26
CA HIS A 65 12.24 7.29 -23.95
C HIS A 65 11.76 6.07 -23.15
N SER A 66 12.64 5.11 -22.83
CA SER A 66 12.34 4.02 -21.89
C SER A 66 12.52 4.41 -20.42
N GLU A 67 13.20 5.53 -20.13
CA GLU A 67 13.24 6.16 -18.81
C GLU A 67 12.23 7.32 -18.72
N PHE A 68 11.24 7.18 -17.83
CA PHE A 68 10.30 8.25 -17.53
C PHE A 68 9.76 8.20 -16.11
N TYR A 69 9.23 9.34 -15.66
CA TYR A 69 8.51 9.51 -14.41
C TYR A 69 7.03 9.75 -14.68
N VAL A 70 6.18 9.23 -13.80
CA VAL A 70 4.73 9.41 -13.80
C VAL A 70 4.34 10.15 -12.52
N ALA A 71 3.71 11.31 -12.66
CA ALA A 71 3.11 12.04 -11.54
C ALA A 71 1.64 11.65 -11.39
N THR A 72 1.27 11.07 -10.25
CA THR A 72 -0.13 10.71 -9.97
C THR A 72 -0.79 11.81 -9.15
N SER A 73 -2.06 12.12 -9.41
CA SER A 73 -2.79 13.14 -8.67
C SER A 73 -3.01 12.74 -7.21
N SER A 74 -3.01 11.44 -6.93
CA SER A 74 -2.84 10.85 -5.61
C SER A 74 -2.20 9.48 -5.74
N GLY A 75 -1.08 9.25 -5.04
CA GLY A 75 -0.29 8.02 -5.16
C GLY A 75 1.22 8.23 -5.40
N GLY A 76 1.72 9.46 -5.24
CA GLY A 76 3.14 9.80 -5.36
C GLY A 76 3.68 9.89 -6.79
N VAL A 77 5.00 9.85 -6.91
CA VAL A 77 5.73 9.80 -8.18
C VAL A 77 6.29 8.40 -8.39
N TRP A 78 6.14 7.88 -9.60
CA TRP A 78 6.64 6.56 -10.01
C TRP A 78 7.69 6.73 -11.11
N LYS A 79 8.65 5.81 -11.18
CA LYS A 79 9.73 5.79 -12.18
C LYS A 79 9.76 4.48 -12.95
N THR A 80 10.08 4.54 -14.23
CA THR A 80 10.59 3.39 -15.00
C THR A 80 11.94 3.70 -15.67
N THR A 81 12.67 2.65 -16.03
CA THR A 81 13.90 2.68 -16.84
C THR A 81 13.89 1.63 -17.96
N ASN A 82 12.72 1.05 -18.25
CA ASN A 82 12.55 -0.07 -19.18
C ASN A 82 11.23 -0.01 -19.98
N GLY A 83 10.64 1.17 -20.16
CA GLY A 83 9.39 1.34 -20.91
C GLY A 83 8.16 0.82 -20.15
N GLY A 84 8.14 1.05 -18.83
CA GLY A 84 7.02 0.70 -17.95
C GLY A 84 6.83 -0.79 -17.69
N VAL A 85 7.78 -1.65 -18.09
CA VAL A 85 7.77 -3.09 -17.73
C VAL A 85 7.92 -3.25 -16.21
N ILE A 86 8.66 -2.35 -15.56
CA ILE A 86 8.62 -2.12 -14.11
C ILE A 86 8.35 -0.64 -13.88
N LEU A 87 7.41 -0.32 -12.99
CA LEU A 87 7.20 1.00 -12.41
C LEU A 87 7.50 0.90 -10.90
N GLU A 88 8.45 1.69 -10.41
CA GLU A 88 8.88 1.73 -9.02
C GLU A 88 8.37 3.02 -8.36
N PRO A 89 7.75 2.98 -7.17
CA PRO A 89 7.40 4.19 -6.44
C PRO A 89 8.68 4.85 -5.91
N VAL A 90 8.84 6.15 -6.16
CA VAL A 90 10.03 6.93 -5.80
C VAL A 90 9.73 8.09 -4.83
N PHE A 91 8.52 8.16 -4.28
CA PHE A 91 8.05 9.27 -3.44
C PHE A 91 7.26 8.84 -2.18
N ASP A 92 7.14 7.54 -1.92
CA ASP A 92 6.26 6.94 -0.90
C ASP A 92 6.60 7.32 0.57
N SER A 93 7.72 8.01 0.81
CA SER A 93 8.19 8.45 2.14
C SER A 93 8.35 9.98 2.28
N GLU A 94 7.87 10.75 1.30
CA GLU A 94 7.93 12.22 1.30
C GLU A 94 6.62 12.83 1.83
N GLY A 95 6.65 14.11 2.23
CA GLY A 95 5.57 14.77 2.99
C GLY A 95 4.23 15.00 2.25
N SER A 96 4.07 14.53 1.02
CA SER A 96 2.80 14.55 0.29
C SER A 96 2.73 13.44 -0.76
N TYR A 97 1.53 12.90 -0.95
CA TYR A 97 1.21 11.85 -1.93
C TYR A 97 0.52 12.39 -3.20
N SER A 98 0.17 13.68 -3.22
CA SER A 98 -0.53 14.31 -4.33
C SER A 98 0.44 15.10 -5.17
N ILE A 99 0.48 14.85 -6.48
CA ILE A 99 1.42 15.50 -7.40
C ILE A 99 0.66 16.28 -8.48
N GLY A 100 1.05 17.53 -8.67
CA GLY A 100 0.54 18.40 -9.75
C GLY A 100 1.42 18.37 -11.00
N PHE A 101 2.74 18.31 -10.84
CA PHE A 101 3.70 18.41 -11.95
C PHE A 101 5.05 17.74 -11.65
N VAL A 102 5.76 17.24 -12.67
CA VAL A 102 7.12 16.68 -12.57
C VAL A 102 8.00 17.16 -13.73
N ALA A 103 9.12 17.83 -13.39
CA ALA A 103 10.05 18.38 -14.37
C ALA A 103 11.44 17.72 -14.29
N MET A 104 11.98 17.29 -15.44
CA MET A 104 13.32 16.73 -15.54
C MET A 104 14.29 17.78 -16.11
N ASP A 105 15.45 17.94 -15.48
CA ASP A 105 16.43 18.96 -15.85
C ASP A 105 17.02 18.72 -17.26
N PRO A 106 16.99 19.74 -18.16
CA PRO A 106 17.44 19.61 -19.55
C PRO A 106 18.96 19.45 -19.71
N ASN A 107 19.75 19.73 -18.68
CA ASN A 107 21.21 19.55 -18.62
C ASN A 107 21.64 18.28 -17.84
N ASN A 108 20.88 17.83 -16.82
CA ASN A 108 21.21 16.63 -16.05
C ASN A 108 19.98 15.80 -15.65
N ARG A 109 19.72 14.69 -16.35
CA ARG A 109 18.54 13.82 -16.16
C ARG A 109 18.38 13.20 -14.76
N ASN A 110 19.41 13.23 -13.91
CA ASN A 110 19.30 12.79 -12.51
C ASN A 110 18.68 13.86 -11.60
N VAL A 111 18.60 15.11 -12.06
CA VAL A 111 17.93 16.20 -11.34
C VAL A 111 16.47 16.24 -11.79
N VAL A 112 15.58 16.02 -10.84
CA VAL A 112 14.13 15.97 -11.05
C VAL A 112 13.48 16.87 -10.01
N TRP A 113 12.51 17.66 -10.45
CA TRP A 113 11.73 18.57 -9.61
C TRP A 113 10.27 18.10 -9.60
N VAL A 114 9.63 18.18 -8.43
CA VAL A 114 8.26 17.70 -8.20
C VAL A 114 7.46 18.81 -7.55
N GLY A 115 6.33 19.16 -8.15
CA GLY A 115 5.34 20.07 -7.61
C GLY A 115 4.19 19.28 -6.98
N THR A 116 3.99 19.41 -5.68
CA THR A 116 2.93 18.66 -4.96
C THR A 116 1.58 19.39 -5.00
N GLY A 117 0.51 18.62 -4.82
CA GLY A 117 -0.88 19.02 -4.91
C GLY A 117 -1.39 19.05 -6.35
N GLU A 118 -2.39 18.22 -6.65
CA GLU A 118 -3.05 18.13 -7.95
C GLU A 118 -3.44 19.54 -8.46
N ASN A 119 -3.06 19.88 -9.69
CA ASN A 119 -3.25 21.22 -10.26
C ASN A 119 -4.70 21.50 -10.74
N ASN A 120 -5.61 20.52 -10.60
CA ASN A 120 -7.03 20.65 -10.90
C ASN A 120 -7.83 21.40 -9.83
N ASN A 121 -9.14 21.53 -10.08
CA ASN A 121 -10.05 22.37 -9.29
C ASN A 121 -11.19 21.58 -8.61
N GLN A 122 -11.12 20.26 -8.57
CA GLN A 122 -12.24 19.36 -8.19
C GLN A 122 -12.68 19.39 -6.71
N ARG A 123 -13.81 18.72 -6.44
CA ARG A 123 -14.31 18.41 -5.09
C ARG A 123 -13.45 17.42 -4.30
N SER A 124 -12.59 16.67 -4.99
CA SER A 124 -11.82 15.52 -4.49
C SER A 124 -10.31 15.69 -4.62
N VAL A 125 -9.81 16.84 -5.09
CA VAL A 125 -8.35 17.08 -5.18
C VAL A 125 -7.71 17.04 -3.79
N ALA A 126 -6.56 16.40 -3.73
CA ALA A 126 -5.68 16.44 -2.57
C ALA A 126 -4.76 17.67 -2.61
N TYR A 127 -4.16 18.02 -1.48
CA TYR A 127 -3.26 19.18 -1.34
C TYR A 127 -1.81 18.76 -1.06
N GLY A 128 -0.90 19.48 -1.70
CA GLY A 128 0.55 19.36 -1.52
C GLY A 128 1.07 20.06 -0.28
N ASP A 129 2.36 19.87 0.00
CA ASP A 129 3.12 20.63 1.01
C ASP A 129 4.29 21.42 0.42
N GLY A 130 4.43 21.51 -0.91
CA GLY A 130 5.37 22.40 -1.60
C GLY A 130 6.05 21.82 -2.85
N VAL A 131 7.29 22.25 -3.09
CA VAL A 131 8.16 21.77 -4.17
C VAL A 131 9.30 20.92 -3.61
N TYR A 132 9.63 19.83 -4.28
CA TYR A 132 10.74 18.92 -3.97
C TYR A 132 11.74 18.85 -5.13
N LYS A 133 12.99 18.49 -4.81
CA LYS A 133 14.07 18.27 -5.77
C LYS A 133 14.85 17.00 -5.42
N SER A 134 15.06 16.13 -6.39
CA SER A 134 16.06 15.05 -6.33
C SER A 134 17.27 15.43 -7.18
N ILE A 135 18.44 14.83 -6.87
CA ILE A 135 19.69 14.96 -7.64
C ILE A 135 20.31 13.62 -8.02
N ASP A 136 19.66 12.50 -7.65
CA ASP A 136 20.16 11.13 -7.80
C ASP A 136 19.21 10.21 -8.58
N GLY A 137 18.24 10.82 -9.28
CA GLY A 137 17.22 10.12 -10.07
C GLY A 137 16.00 9.67 -9.27
N GLY A 138 15.71 10.27 -8.11
CA GLY A 138 14.53 9.99 -7.29
C GLY A 138 14.77 9.01 -6.15
N LYS A 139 16.03 8.74 -5.76
CA LYS A 139 16.36 7.85 -4.64
C LYS A 139 16.39 8.59 -3.31
N SER A 140 16.62 9.89 -3.36
CA SER A 140 16.39 10.83 -2.27
C SER A 140 15.86 12.16 -2.82
N TRP A 141 15.03 12.83 -2.02
CA TRP A 141 14.53 14.17 -2.32
C TRP A 141 14.97 15.15 -1.24
N SER A 142 14.70 16.43 -1.50
CA SER A 142 14.86 17.51 -0.55
C SER A 142 13.77 18.53 -0.79
N HIS A 143 13.10 18.94 0.28
CA HIS A 143 12.01 19.90 0.24
C HIS A 143 12.55 21.31 -0.02
N MET A 144 12.17 21.92 -1.15
CA MET A 144 12.69 23.22 -1.63
C MET A 144 11.84 24.44 -1.24
N GLY A 145 10.58 24.25 -0.80
CA GLY A 145 9.78 25.33 -0.21
C GLY A 145 8.40 25.49 -0.84
N LEU A 146 7.87 26.72 -0.83
CA LEU A 146 6.51 27.08 -1.28
C LEU A 146 5.40 26.29 -0.54
N LYS A 147 5.59 26.11 0.77
CA LYS A 147 4.80 25.19 1.61
C LYS A 147 3.32 25.50 1.72
N ASN A 148 2.93 26.73 1.44
CA ASN A 148 1.56 27.22 1.54
C ASN A 148 0.92 27.37 0.16
N SER A 149 1.51 26.81 -0.90
CA SER A 149 0.90 26.82 -2.25
C SER A 149 -0.27 25.86 -2.36
N GLU A 150 -0.26 24.75 -1.62
CA GLU A 150 -1.22 23.63 -1.66
C GLU A 150 -1.37 22.93 -3.02
N HIS A 151 -1.09 23.61 -4.14
CA HIS A 151 -1.15 23.12 -5.51
C HIS A 151 -0.05 23.82 -6.31
N ILE A 152 0.81 23.04 -6.97
CA ILE A 152 1.82 23.54 -7.91
C ILE A 152 1.35 23.20 -9.32
N GLY A 153 1.16 24.23 -10.16
CA GLY A 153 0.60 24.08 -11.49
C GLY A 153 1.59 23.54 -12.52
N MET A 154 2.80 24.11 -12.54
CA MET A 154 3.85 23.83 -13.53
C MET A 154 5.25 24.23 -13.02
N ILE A 155 6.31 23.55 -13.48
CA ILE A 155 7.71 23.86 -13.16
C ILE A 155 8.53 23.94 -14.46
N GLU A 156 9.27 25.04 -14.63
CA GLU A 156 10.11 25.32 -15.81
C GLU A 156 11.57 25.55 -15.42
N ILE A 157 12.52 24.95 -16.14
CA ILE A 157 13.96 24.94 -15.80
C ILE A 157 14.74 25.64 -16.92
N ASP A 158 15.48 26.72 -16.61
CA ASP A 158 16.21 27.48 -17.63
C ASP A 158 17.33 26.60 -18.24
N PRO A 159 17.30 26.27 -19.54
CA PRO A 159 18.29 25.39 -20.15
C PRO A 159 19.70 25.98 -20.16
N ARG A 160 19.86 27.27 -19.84
CA ARG A 160 21.17 27.94 -19.69
C ARG A 160 21.80 27.71 -18.32
N ASN A 161 21.00 27.42 -17.27
CA ASN A 161 21.47 27.16 -15.92
C ASN A 161 20.42 26.40 -15.08
N SER A 162 20.74 25.15 -14.71
CA SER A 162 19.95 24.28 -13.84
C SER A 162 19.55 24.88 -12.47
N ASP A 163 20.29 25.88 -11.99
CA ASP A 163 19.98 26.57 -10.73
C ASP A 163 18.91 27.67 -10.88
N VAL A 164 18.44 27.95 -12.10
CA VAL A 164 17.37 28.91 -12.39
C VAL A 164 16.09 28.16 -12.76
N VAL A 165 15.13 28.14 -11.84
CA VAL A 165 13.86 27.43 -11.98
C VAL A 165 12.70 28.37 -11.69
N TYR A 166 11.63 28.24 -12.47
CA TYR A 166 10.38 28.98 -12.34
C TYR A 166 9.27 28.03 -11.90
N VAL A 167 8.43 28.45 -10.96
CA VAL A 167 7.32 27.62 -10.43
C VAL A 167 6.02 28.41 -10.47
N ALA A 168 5.07 27.91 -11.26
CA ALA A 168 3.70 28.39 -11.29
C ALA A 168 2.96 27.92 -10.03
N ALA A 169 2.84 28.81 -9.06
CA ALA A 169 2.13 28.57 -7.81
C ALA A 169 0.67 29.02 -7.97
N THR A 170 -0.20 28.07 -8.33
CA THR A 170 -1.65 28.29 -8.48
C THR A 170 -2.27 28.73 -7.15
N GLY A 171 -1.67 28.29 -6.04
CA GLY A 171 -2.08 28.62 -4.68
C GLY A 171 -3.34 27.86 -4.22
N PRO A 172 -3.68 27.98 -2.92
CA PRO A 172 -4.82 27.30 -2.31
C PRO A 172 -6.12 27.37 -3.11
N LEU A 173 -6.78 26.22 -3.29
CA LEU A 173 -8.11 26.14 -3.90
C LEU A 173 -9.21 26.61 -2.93
N TRP A 174 -9.00 26.39 -1.63
CA TRP A 174 -10.00 26.55 -0.57
C TRP A 174 -9.85 27.86 0.22
N SER A 175 -8.61 28.33 0.45
CA SER A 175 -8.27 29.51 1.27
C SER A 175 -7.70 30.69 0.47
N ALA A 176 -7.68 31.88 1.07
CA ALA A 176 -7.08 33.08 0.49
C ALA A 176 -5.60 33.22 0.90
N GLY A 177 -4.82 33.88 0.07
CA GLY A 177 -3.36 33.95 0.22
C GLY A 177 -2.72 32.63 -0.19
N GLY A 178 -1.85 32.10 0.68
CA GLY A 178 -0.92 31.02 0.36
C GLY A 178 0.34 31.51 -0.36
N ASP A 179 1.23 30.59 -0.71
CA ASP A 179 2.32 30.87 -1.66
C ASP A 179 1.69 30.87 -3.06
N ARG A 180 1.54 32.05 -3.68
CA ARG A 180 0.70 32.23 -4.87
C ARG A 180 1.30 33.27 -5.84
N GLY A 181 1.44 32.91 -7.11
CA GLY A 181 2.09 33.73 -8.14
C GLY A 181 3.03 32.91 -9.03
N LEU A 182 3.94 33.58 -9.73
CA LEU A 182 5.09 32.92 -10.37
C LEU A 182 6.33 33.13 -9.50
N TYR A 183 6.90 32.06 -8.97
CA TYR A 183 8.12 32.11 -8.18
C TYR A 183 9.34 31.78 -9.04
N LYS A 184 10.49 32.33 -8.68
CA LYS A 184 11.79 32.10 -9.32
C LYS A 184 12.87 31.85 -8.29
N THR A 185 13.69 30.83 -8.49
CA THR A 185 14.98 30.65 -7.82
C THR A 185 16.13 30.98 -8.80
N THR A 186 17.30 31.33 -8.26
CA THR A 186 18.56 31.42 -9.03
C THR A 186 19.73 30.74 -8.32
N ASP A 187 19.43 30.00 -7.25
CA ASP A 187 20.36 29.28 -6.37
C ASP A 187 19.98 27.79 -6.25
N GLY A 188 19.20 27.29 -7.21
CA GLY A 188 18.83 25.87 -7.28
C GLY A 188 17.79 25.44 -6.25
N GLY A 189 17.07 26.37 -5.64
CA GLY A 189 15.94 26.12 -4.73
C GLY A 189 16.19 26.52 -3.27
N GLU A 190 17.34 27.11 -2.93
CA GLU A 190 17.60 27.60 -1.57
C GLU A 190 16.74 28.84 -1.22
N THR A 191 16.49 29.72 -2.20
CA THR A 191 15.60 30.87 -2.05
C THR A 191 14.68 31.09 -3.26
N TRP A 192 13.54 31.75 -3.01
CA TRP A 192 12.49 32.02 -4.00
C TRP A 192 12.05 33.48 -3.96
N GLU A 193 11.97 34.12 -5.13
CA GLU A 193 11.40 35.45 -5.36
C GLU A 193 10.05 35.31 -6.09
N ASN A 194 8.98 35.95 -5.60
CA ASN A 194 7.71 36.03 -6.34
C ASN A 194 7.82 37.14 -7.38
N ILE A 195 7.96 36.76 -8.66
CA ILE A 195 8.19 37.67 -9.78
C ILE A 195 6.90 38.06 -10.52
N LEU A 196 5.75 37.44 -10.19
CA LEU A 196 4.43 37.81 -10.70
C LEU A 196 3.34 37.47 -9.67
N GLU A 197 3.11 38.38 -8.73
CA GLU A 197 1.96 38.36 -7.81
C GLU A 197 0.75 39.04 -8.47
N ILE A 198 -0.44 38.45 -8.34
CA ILE A 198 -1.70 39.01 -8.86
C ILE A 198 -2.63 39.46 -7.73
N SER A 199 -3.06 38.52 -6.87
CA SER A 199 -3.87 38.79 -5.66
C SER A 199 -3.89 37.59 -4.72
N GLU A 200 -4.47 37.74 -3.53
CA GLU A 200 -4.75 36.65 -2.59
C GLU A 200 -5.78 35.60 -3.09
N HIS A 201 -6.34 35.77 -4.30
CA HIS A 201 -7.33 34.88 -4.91
C HIS A 201 -6.92 34.35 -6.30
N THR A 202 -5.82 34.85 -6.86
CA THR A 202 -5.43 34.62 -8.26
C THR A 202 -3.97 34.23 -8.34
N GLY A 203 -3.70 32.98 -8.71
CA GLY A 203 -2.36 32.43 -8.88
C GLY A 203 -1.99 32.26 -10.35
N ILE A 204 -0.83 31.65 -10.59
CA ILE A 204 -0.37 31.30 -11.93
C ILE A 204 -0.50 29.78 -12.10
N ASN A 205 -1.20 29.33 -13.15
CA ASN A 205 -1.43 27.92 -13.45
C ASN A 205 -0.26 27.32 -14.23
N GLU A 206 0.11 27.95 -15.35
CA GLU A 206 1.27 27.54 -16.15
C GLU A 206 2.29 28.67 -16.31
N VAL A 207 3.53 28.26 -16.54
CA VAL A 207 4.61 29.11 -17.06
C VAL A 207 5.23 28.38 -18.25
N HIS A 208 5.40 29.07 -19.38
CA HIS A 208 5.91 28.49 -20.63
C HIS A 208 7.10 29.29 -21.16
N MET A 209 8.19 28.62 -21.52
CA MET A 209 9.45 29.23 -21.96
C MET A 209 9.66 29.11 -23.49
N ASP A 210 9.99 30.20 -24.20
CA ASP A 210 10.35 30.09 -25.63
C ASP A 210 11.71 29.36 -25.77
N PRO A 211 11.76 28.15 -26.36
CA PRO A 211 12.97 27.31 -26.34
C PRO A 211 14.14 27.90 -27.17
N ARG A 212 13.89 28.96 -27.93
CA ARG A 212 14.92 29.69 -28.70
C ARG A 212 15.48 30.88 -27.91
N ASN A 213 14.76 31.37 -26.90
CA ASN A 213 15.19 32.45 -26.02
C ASN A 213 14.47 32.39 -24.65
N PRO A 214 15.08 31.75 -23.64
CA PRO A 214 14.57 31.69 -22.25
C PRO A 214 14.28 33.03 -21.55
N ASP A 215 14.66 34.17 -22.13
CA ASP A 215 14.22 35.47 -21.62
C ASP A 215 12.74 35.78 -21.96
N VAL A 216 12.12 35.06 -22.89
CA VAL A 216 10.69 35.20 -23.25
C VAL A 216 9.88 34.10 -22.57
N LEU A 217 9.07 34.53 -21.61
CA LEU A 217 8.20 33.68 -20.79
C LEU A 217 6.74 34.10 -20.99
N TYR A 218 5.82 33.14 -20.92
CA TYR A 218 4.37 33.36 -20.82
C TYR A 218 3.87 32.78 -19.51
N ALA A 219 2.82 33.37 -18.93
CA ALA A 219 2.22 32.92 -17.68
C ALA A 219 0.70 33.05 -17.71
N THR A 220 -0.03 32.01 -17.30
CA THR A 220 -1.51 31.98 -17.27
C THR A 220 -2.00 32.23 -15.84
N ALA A 221 -2.60 33.40 -15.58
CA ALA A 221 -3.19 33.68 -14.28
C ALA A 221 -4.63 33.17 -14.20
N HIS A 222 -4.97 32.48 -13.10
CA HIS A 222 -6.28 31.87 -12.86
C HIS A 222 -6.86 32.32 -11.51
N GLN A 223 -8.00 33.00 -11.56
CA GLN A 223 -8.78 33.38 -10.37
C GLN A 223 -9.75 32.25 -10.00
N ARG A 224 -9.54 31.58 -8.87
CA ARG A 224 -10.33 30.39 -8.47
C ARG A 224 -10.73 30.37 -6.99
N ARG A 225 -11.91 29.79 -6.72
CA ARG A 225 -12.31 29.39 -5.37
C ARG A 225 -13.27 28.22 -5.38
N ARG A 226 -13.09 27.30 -4.44
CA ARG A 226 -14.06 26.25 -4.14
C ARG A 226 -14.34 26.15 -2.64
N HIS A 227 -15.55 25.70 -2.32
CA HIS A 227 -16.02 25.28 -1.00
C HIS A 227 -16.95 24.07 -1.18
N VAL A 228 -17.48 23.50 -0.08
CA VAL A 228 -18.48 22.41 -0.15
C VAL A 228 -19.70 22.80 -1.01
N PHE A 229 -20.21 24.03 -0.82
CA PHE A 229 -21.47 24.48 -1.41
C PHE A 229 -21.37 25.01 -2.85
N THR A 230 -20.18 25.38 -3.33
CA THR A 230 -19.99 26.02 -4.65
C THR A 230 -18.55 25.97 -5.18
N TYR A 231 -18.42 26.24 -6.47
CA TYR A 231 -17.18 26.45 -7.21
C TYR A 231 -17.30 27.73 -8.04
N ILE A 232 -16.20 28.47 -8.19
CA ILE A 232 -16.04 29.64 -9.08
C ILE A 232 -14.73 29.45 -9.86
N SER A 233 -14.84 29.32 -11.19
CA SER A 233 -13.71 28.95 -12.08
C SER A 233 -13.02 30.13 -12.76
N GLY A 234 -13.44 31.37 -12.47
CA GLY A 234 -12.85 32.54 -13.13
C GLY A 234 -13.27 33.89 -12.55
N GLY A 235 -12.77 34.96 -13.16
CA GLY A 235 -13.01 36.34 -12.74
C GLY A 235 -12.20 37.37 -13.54
N PRO A 236 -12.23 38.66 -13.13
CA PRO A 236 -11.58 39.76 -13.86
C PRO A 236 -10.06 39.81 -13.70
N GLU A 237 -9.47 39.01 -12.82
CA GLU A 237 -8.02 38.99 -12.59
C GLU A 237 -7.27 38.02 -13.49
N SER A 238 -7.94 36.93 -13.92
CA SER A 238 -7.42 35.93 -14.88
C SER A 238 -6.94 36.59 -16.17
N ALA A 239 -5.74 36.23 -16.64
CA ALA A 239 -5.13 36.80 -17.85
C ALA A 239 -3.88 36.04 -18.28
N ILE A 240 -3.54 36.13 -19.58
CA ILE A 240 -2.22 35.74 -20.08
C ILE A 240 -1.26 36.93 -19.96
N TYR A 241 -0.11 36.69 -19.33
CA TYR A 241 1.00 37.62 -19.22
C TYR A 241 2.20 37.13 -20.05
N LYS A 242 3.05 38.08 -20.46
CA LYS A 242 4.29 37.83 -21.19
C LYS A 242 5.43 38.68 -20.64
N SER A 243 6.60 38.08 -20.46
CA SER A 243 7.89 38.74 -20.22
C SER A 243 8.76 38.68 -21.48
N SER A 244 9.81 39.49 -21.55
CA SER A 244 10.87 39.40 -22.56
C SER A 244 12.24 39.76 -21.98
N ASP A 245 12.37 39.57 -20.67
CA ASP A 245 13.52 39.91 -19.81
C ASP A 245 13.66 38.91 -18.64
N ALA A 246 13.36 37.63 -18.88
CA ALA A 246 13.47 36.52 -17.93
C ALA A 246 12.64 36.70 -16.63
N GLY A 247 11.49 37.34 -16.75
CA GLY A 247 10.53 37.55 -15.66
C GLY A 247 10.69 38.86 -14.89
N VAL A 248 11.59 39.77 -15.29
CA VAL A 248 11.81 41.05 -14.60
C VAL A 248 10.69 42.06 -14.85
N THR A 249 10.06 42.04 -16.03
CA THR A 249 8.84 42.80 -16.32
C THR A 249 7.80 41.97 -17.07
N TRP A 250 6.52 42.26 -16.81
CA TRP A 250 5.38 41.51 -17.36
C TRP A 250 4.34 42.43 -18.00
N LYS A 251 3.71 41.93 -19.07
CA LYS A 251 2.68 42.63 -19.85
C LYS A 251 1.48 41.70 -20.07
N LYS A 252 0.25 42.18 -19.78
CA LYS A 252 -0.99 41.48 -20.19
C LYS A 252 -1.11 41.48 -21.72
N ILE A 253 -1.37 40.31 -22.33
CA ILE A 253 -1.40 40.12 -23.78
C ILE A 253 -2.78 39.63 -24.30
N MET A 254 -3.85 40.32 -23.86
CA MET A 254 -5.24 39.91 -24.09
C MET A 254 -5.85 40.36 -25.45
N LYS A 255 -5.05 40.78 -26.42
CA LYS A 255 -5.56 41.37 -27.68
C LYS A 255 -6.17 40.28 -28.58
N GLY A 256 -7.50 40.21 -28.63
CA GLY A 256 -8.25 39.22 -29.41
C GLY A 256 -8.97 38.17 -28.55
N MET A 257 -8.68 38.15 -27.23
CA MET A 257 -9.38 37.33 -26.25
C MET A 257 -10.76 37.92 -25.88
N PRO A 258 -11.64 37.15 -25.20
CA PRO A 258 -12.90 37.65 -24.66
C PRO A 258 -12.73 38.89 -23.78
N SER A 259 -13.76 39.74 -23.74
CA SER A 259 -13.75 41.04 -23.03
C SER A 259 -14.56 41.06 -21.73
N GLY A 260 -14.94 39.89 -21.22
CA GLY A 260 -15.59 39.71 -19.91
C GLY A 260 -14.62 39.00 -18.95
N ASP A 261 -15.16 38.42 -17.88
CA ASP A 261 -14.39 37.53 -17.01
C ASP A 261 -13.97 36.26 -17.78
N ILE A 262 -12.82 35.68 -17.41
CA ILE A 262 -12.28 34.44 -17.98
C ILE A 262 -11.77 33.48 -16.88
N GLY A 263 -11.75 32.19 -17.19
CA GLY A 263 -11.44 31.10 -16.25
C GLY A 263 -10.03 30.57 -16.36
N ARG A 264 -9.87 29.23 -16.25
CA ARG A 264 -8.58 28.56 -16.53
C ARG A 264 -8.25 28.74 -18.02
N ILE A 265 -6.97 28.85 -18.33
CA ILE A 265 -6.42 29.05 -19.67
C ILE A 265 -5.28 28.07 -19.82
N GLY A 266 -5.44 27.06 -20.68
CA GLY A 266 -4.33 26.21 -21.11
C GLY A 266 -3.57 26.86 -22.24
N LEU A 267 -2.24 26.80 -22.22
CA LEU A 267 -1.36 27.37 -23.23
C LEU A 267 -0.35 26.32 -23.71
N ASP A 268 0.16 26.48 -24.94
CA ASP A 268 1.36 25.79 -25.39
C ASP A 268 2.08 26.57 -26.51
N ILE A 269 3.39 26.40 -26.65
CA ILE A 269 4.25 27.00 -27.66
C ILE A 269 4.68 25.91 -28.65
N SER A 270 4.21 25.97 -29.90
CA SER A 270 4.47 24.91 -30.89
C SER A 270 5.99 24.67 -31.08
N PRO A 271 6.53 23.47 -30.75
CA PRO A 271 7.97 23.21 -30.90
C PRO A 271 8.41 23.27 -32.37
N ALA A 272 7.52 22.89 -33.29
CA ALA A 272 7.71 23.00 -34.73
C ALA A 272 7.89 24.46 -35.20
N ASN A 273 7.26 25.44 -34.53
CA ASN A 273 7.45 26.86 -34.80
C ASN A 273 7.05 27.74 -33.59
N PRO A 274 8.00 28.09 -32.70
CA PRO A 274 7.70 28.86 -31.47
C PRO A 274 7.33 30.34 -31.67
N ASP A 275 7.09 30.79 -32.91
CA ASP A 275 6.33 32.04 -33.16
C ASP A 275 4.81 31.85 -33.06
N VAL A 276 4.36 30.59 -33.09
CA VAL A 276 2.97 30.17 -32.90
C VAL A 276 2.76 29.74 -31.46
N VAL A 277 1.75 30.32 -30.82
CA VAL A 277 1.32 29.97 -29.46
C VAL A 277 -0.16 29.62 -29.51
N TYR A 278 -0.53 28.51 -28.89
CA TYR A 278 -1.91 28.05 -28.76
C TYR A 278 -2.45 28.38 -27.38
N ALA A 279 -3.76 28.61 -27.30
CA ALA A 279 -4.45 28.72 -26.02
C ALA A 279 -5.88 28.18 -26.11
N ILE A 280 -6.27 27.38 -25.13
CA ILE A 280 -7.68 27.09 -24.85
C ILE A 280 -8.12 27.97 -23.67
N VAL A 281 -9.33 28.51 -23.75
CA VAL A 281 -9.80 29.55 -22.82
C VAL A 281 -11.22 29.23 -22.38
N GLU A 282 -11.43 29.15 -21.07
CA GLU A 282 -12.75 29.20 -20.45
C GLU A 282 -13.20 30.67 -20.29
N ALA A 283 -14.44 31.03 -20.67
CA ALA A 283 -14.92 32.41 -20.59
C ALA A 283 -16.45 32.54 -20.42
N GLN A 284 -16.88 33.68 -19.84
CA GLN A 284 -18.29 34.02 -19.64
C GLN A 284 -19.06 34.24 -20.97
N ASP A 285 -20.41 34.14 -20.93
CA ASP A 285 -21.33 34.36 -22.06
C ASP A 285 -21.09 33.44 -23.28
N ASP A 286 -20.79 32.16 -23.05
CA ASP A 286 -20.48 31.16 -24.10
C ASP A 286 -19.29 31.56 -25.01
N LYS A 287 -18.37 32.38 -24.50
CA LYS A 287 -17.19 32.88 -25.25
C LYS A 287 -15.97 31.97 -25.17
N SER A 288 -16.02 30.88 -24.41
CA SER A 288 -14.98 29.85 -24.37
C SER A 288 -14.57 29.40 -25.77
N GLY A 289 -13.35 28.90 -25.94
CA GLY A 289 -12.92 28.40 -27.24
C GLY A 289 -11.42 28.17 -27.36
N PHE A 290 -11.00 27.80 -28.57
CA PHE A 290 -9.60 27.58 -28.92
C PHE A 290 -9.06 28.77 -29.74
N TYR A 291 -7.84 29.19 -29.41
CA TYR A 291 -7.19 30.40 -29.90
C TYR A 291 -5.76 30.12 -30.38
N ARG A 292 -5.30 30.92 -31.34
CA ARG A 292 -3.94 30.87 -31.88
C ARG A 292 -3.37 32.27 -32.01
N SER A 293 -2.15 32.46 -31.54
CA SER A 293 -1.28 33.57 -31.95
C SER A 293 -0.30 33.09 -33.01
N THR A 294 0.07 34.00 -33.92
CA THR A 294 1.17 33.81 -34.90
C THR A 294 2.21 34.95 -34.80
N ASP A 295 2.14 35.73 -33.72
CA ASP A 295 2.97 36.90 -33.43
C ASP A 295 3.50 36.85 -31.99
N ARG A 296 3.77 35.65 -31.45
CA ARG A 296 4.30 35.42 -30.10
C ARG A 296 3.43 36.02 -29.00
N GLY A 297 2.13 35.76 -29.07
CA GLY A 297 1.11 36.21 -28.12
C GLY A 297 0.69 37.68 -28.24
N GLU A 298 1.24 38.46 -29.18
CA GLU A 298 0.91 39.90 -29.30
C GLU A 298 -0.53 40.16 -29.81
N SER A 299 -1.10 39.19 -30.52
CA SER A 299 -2.52 39.08 -30.90
C SER A 299 -2.98 37.63 -30.92
N TRP A 300 -4.28 37.41 -30.70
CA TRP A 300 -4.92 36.10 -30.77
C TRP A 300 -6.06 36.09 -31.79
N GLU A 301 -6.15 35.01 -32.56
CA GLU A 301 -7.27 34.65 -33.43
C GLU A 301 -8.08 33.53 -32.74
N ARG A 302 -9.40 33.70 -32.53
CA ARG A 302 -10.28 32.59 -32.14
C ARG A 302 -10.45 31.67 -33.34
N ARG A 303 -10.05 30.41 -33.20
CA ARG A 303 -10.02 29.42 -34.28
C ARG A 303 -11.31 28.61 -34.33
N SER A 304 -11.83 28.22 -33.17
CA SER A 304 -13.10 27.50 -33.00
C SER A 304 -13.80 27.86 -31.69
N ASP A 305 -15.00 27.32 -31.50
CA ASP A 305 -15.73 27.27 -30.22
C ASP A 305 -15.44 26.00 -29.39
N TYR A 306 -14.58 25.09 -29.87
CA TYR A 306 -14.11 23.94 -29.09
C TYR A 306 -13.50 24.36 -27.74
N SER A 307 -13.96 23.73 -26.66
CA SER A 307 -13.57 24.02 -25.28
C SER A 307 -13.58 22.76 -24.42
N SER A 308 -12.70 22.70 -23.42
CA SER A 308 -12.67 21.68 -22.36
C SER A 308 -13.06 22.29 -21.00
N SER A 309 -13.32 21.43 -20.01
CA SER A 309 -13.72 21.88 -18.66
C SER A 309 -12.57 22.57 -17.91
N GLY A 310 -12.75 23.84 -17.50
CA GLY A 310 -11.76 24.56 -16.68
C GLY A 310 -11.53 23.96 -15.30
N ASN A 311 -12.43 23.08 -14.86
CA ASN A 311 -12.26 22.30 -13.65
C ASN A 311 -11.13 21.25 -13.75
N TYR A 312 -10.78 20.81 -14.96
CA TYR A 312 -10.19 19.46 -15.18
C TYR A 312 -9.20 19.29 -16.35
N TYR A 313 -9.41 19.89 -17.54
CA TYR A 313 -8.63 19.52 -18.75
C TYR A 313 -8.25 20.72 -19.65
N GLN A 314 -7.92 21.88 -19.10
CA GLN A 314 -7.44 23.01 -19.92
C GLN A 314 -5.96 22.85 -20.23
N GLU A 315 -5.60 21.77 -20.91
CA GLU A 315 -4.22 21.40 -21.24
C GLU A 315 -4.11 21.23 -22.76
N VAL A 316 -3.11 21.88 -23.36
CA VAL A 316 -2.84 21.90 -24.81
C VAL A 316 -1.49 21.26 -25.05
N VAL A 317 -1.37 20.43 -26.09
CA VAL A 317 -0.11 19.81 -26.49
C VAL A 317 0.03 19.87 -28.01
N ALA A 318 0.91 20.74 -28.50
CA ALA A 318 1.21 20.89 -29.92
C ALA A 318 2.14 19.78 -30.41
N ASP A 319 1.95 19.34 -31.67
CA ASP A 319 2.84 18.35 -32.26
C ASP A 319 4.25 18.94 -32.46
N PRO A 320 5.31 18.15 -32.16
CA PRO A 320 6.68 18.64 -32.20
C PRO A 320 7.24 18.86 -33.61
N VAL A 321 6.57 18.42 -34.68
CA VAL A 321 7.03 18.55 -36.08
C VAL A 321 6.04 19.25 -37.02
N ASP A 322 4.73 19.21 -36.75
CA ASP A 322 3.71 19.91 -37.55
C ASP A 322 3.00 21.00 -36.74
N THR A 323 3.20 22.27 -37.13
CA THR A 323 2.62 23.42 -36.44
C THR A 323 1.10 23.47 -36.49
N ASP A 324 0.44 22.84 -37.47
CA ASP A 324 -1.04 22.82 -37.56
C ASP A 324 -1.66 21.59 -36.88
N LEU A 325 -0.86 20.64 -36.36
CA LEU A 325 -1.34 19.52 -35.55
C LEU A 325 -1.26 19.86 -34.05
N VAL A 326 -2.40 19.82 -33.35
CA VAL A 326 -2.48 20.13 -31.92
C VAL A 326 -3.53 19.29 -31.21
N TYR A 327 -3.17 18.82 -30.02
CA TYR A 327 -3.99 18.02 -29.12
C TYR A 327 -4.50 18.87 -27.95
N VAL A 328 -5.67 18.50 -27.43
CA VAL A 328 -6.30 19.13 -26.26
C VAL A 328 -6.87 18.05 -25.36
N MET A 329 -6.57 18.15 -24.06
CA MET A 329 -7.08 17.23 -23.05
C MET A 329 -8.57 17.47 -22.77
N ASN A 330 -9.32 16.40 -22.50
CA ASN A 330 -10.77 16.41 -22.29
C ASN A 330 -11.27 15.02 -21.87
N THR A 331 -12.55 14.90 -21.50
CA THR A 331 -13.24 13.60 -21.38
C THR A 331 -13.01 12.71 -22.61
N PHE A 332 -13.10 13.30 -23.80
CA PHE A 332 -12.62 12.67 -25.04
C PHE A 332 -11.54 13.58 -25.63
N ALA A 333 -10.27 13.15 -25.61
CA ALA A 333 -9.15 13.95 -26.04
C ALA A 333 -9.35 14.43 -27.49
N GLY A 334 -9.20 15.73 -27.70
CA GLY A 334 -9.34 16.37 -29.01
C GLY A 334 -8.02 16.39 -29.75
N VAL A 335 -8.08 16.22 -31.07
CA VAL A 335 -6.98 16.49 -32.01
C VAL A 335 -7.48 17.35 -33.16
N SER A 336 -6.68 18.33 -33.57
CA SER A 336 -6.93 19.18 -34.74
C SER A 336 -5.75 19.09 -35.70
N GLU A 337 -6.01 18.78 -36.98
CA GLU A 337 -5.00 18.80 -38.06
C GLU A 337 -5.00 20.12 -38.86
N ASP A 338 -5.66 21.18 -38.36
CA ASP A 338 -5.83 22.44 -39.10
C ASP A 338 -5.53 23.71 -38.26
N GLY A 339 -4.78 23.51 -37.17
CA GLY A 339 -4.40 24.52 -36.20
C GLY A 339 -5.60 25.04 -35.42
N GLY A 340 -6.48 24.14 -35.00
CA GLY A 340 -7.56 24.38 -34.03
C GLY A 340 -8.86 24.98 -34.56
N LYS A 341 -9.17 24.90 -35.87
CA LYS A 341 -10.49 25.36 -36.38
C LYS A 341 -11.55 24.25 -36.32
N SER A 342 -11.12 23.00 -36.43
CA SER A 342 -11.94 21.81 -36.15
C SER A 342 -11.15 20.80 -35.33
N PHE A 343 -11.84 20.09 -34.43
CA PHE A 343 -11.29 19.00 -33.62
C PHE A 343 -12.10 17.71 -33.85
N GLU A 344 -11.41 16.58 -33.87
CA GLU A 344 -11.98 15.22 -33.80
C GLU A 344 -11.43 14.50 -32.54
N ASN A 345 -12.01 13.38 -32.13
CA ASN A 345 -11.51 12.62 -30.98
C ASN A 345 -10.27 11.81 -31.38
N VAL A 346 -9.22 11.81 -30.54
CA VAL A 346 -7.99 11.02 -30.75
C VAL A 346 -8.31 9.53 -30.90
N GLY A 347 -9.09 8.98 -29.96
CA GLY A 347 -9.55 7.60 -29.97
C GLY A 347 -9.52 6.97 -28.58
N GLU A 348 -10.69 6.76 -27.97
CA GLU A 348 -10.82 6.23 -26.60
C GLU A 348 -11.16 4.72 -26.56
N ARG A 349 -10.95 4.00 -27.67
CA ARG A 349 -11.41 2.61 -27.77
C ARG A 349 -10.56 1.69 -26.89
N ASN A 350 -11.20 1.04 -25.92
CA ASN A 350 -10.57 0.18 -24.92
C ASN A 350 -9.58 0.94 -24.01
N LYS A 351 -9.72 2.27 -23.88
CA LYS A 351 -9.01 3.13 -22.94
C LYS A 351 -10.03 3.76 -21.98
N HIS A 352 -9.61 4.13 -20.78
CA HIS A 352 -10.40 5.06 -19.97
C HIS A 352 -10.48 6.44 -20.67
N ILE A 353 -11.59 7.13 -20.44
CA ILE A 353 -11.83 8.52 -20.85
C ILE A 353 -11.13 9.48 -19.86
N ASP A 354 -11.46 10.77 -19.90
CA ASP A 354 -11.02 11.76 -18.88
C ASP A 354 -9.49 11.92 -18.86
N ASN A 355 -9.00 12.42 -19.99
CA ASN A 355 -7.59 12.61 -20.29
C ASN A 355 -7.07 13.88 -19.61
N HIS A 356 -5.93 13.77 -18.92
CA HIS A 356 -5.27 14.87 -18.22
C HIS A 356 -3.85 15.15 -18.75
N ALA A 357 -3.09 14.11 -19.14
CA ALA A 357 -1.71 14.24 -19.62
C ALA A 357 -1.53 13.60 -21.02
N LEU A 358 -0.66 14.20 -21.83
CA LEU A 358 -0.20 13.63 -23.11
C LEU A 358 1.25 14.02 -23.37
N TRP A 359 2.11 13.02 -23.54
CA TRP A 359 3.45 13.19 -24.11
C TRP A 359 3.49 12.64 -25.54
N ILE A 360 4.16 13.37 -26.43
CA ILE A 360 4.33 13.02 -27.84
C ILE A 360 5.83 12.84 -28.10
N ASP A 361 6.21 11.68 -28.66
CA ASP A 361 7.62 11.39 -28.96
C ASP A 361 8.15 12.35 -30.06
N PRO A 362 9.15 13.21 -29.78
CA PRO A 362 9.64 14.20 -30.74
C PRO A 362 10.43 13.60 -31.91
N THR A 363 10.77 12.30 -31.84
CA THR A 363 11.46 11.56 -32.90
C THR A 363 10.50 10.68 -33.70
N ASN A 364 9.37 10.29 -33.11
CA ASN A 364 8.31 9.51 -33.73
C ASN A 364 6.92 9.99 -33.28
N PRO A 365 6.34 11.06 -33.86
CA PRO A 365 5.03 11.60 -33.46
C PRO A 365 3.81 10.70 -33.79
N SER A 366 4.00 9.38 -33.89
CA SER A 366 2.94 8.37 -33.75
C SER A 366 2.98 7.64 -32.41
N HIS A 367 4.09 7.75 -31.67
CA HIS A 367 4.27 7.26 -30.31
C HIS A 367 3.75 8.30 -29.31
N LEU A 368 2.79 7.89 -28.48
CA LEU A 368 2.10 8.71 -27.49
C LEU A 368 2.08 7.99 -26.13
N LEU A 369 2.32 8.73 -25.05
CA LEU A 369 1.95 8.32 -23.69
C LEU A 369 0.81 9.22 -23.20
N ASN A 370 -0.28 8.63 -22.73
CA ASN A 370 -1.47 9.33 -22.24
C ASN A 370 -1.73 8.98 -20.77
N GLY A 371 -2.02 10.00 -19.97
CA GLY A 371 -2.41 9.90 -18.57
C GLY A 371 -3.86 10.36 -18.41
N ASN A 372 -4.65 9.57 -17.70
CA ASN A 372 -6.08 9.78 -17.52
C ASN A 372 -6.56 9.16 -16.19
N ASP A 373 -7.85 9.25 -15.89
CA ASP A 373 -8.44 8.74 -14.63
C ASP A 373 -8.36 7.21 -14.45
N GLY A 374 -8.13 6.44 -15.51
CA GLY A 374 -7.88 5.00 -15.46
C GLY A 374 -6.40 4.61 -15.46
N GLY A 375 -5.47 5.56 -15.51
CA GLY A 375 -4.02 5.34 -15.47
C GLY A 375 -3.23 5.78 -16.71
N VAL A 376 -2.13 5.08 -16.95
CA VAL A 376 -1.20 5.33 -18.07
C VAL A 376 -1.52 4.41 -19.25
N TYR A 377 -1.46 4.95 -20.46
CA TYR A 377 -1.61 4.20 -21.71
C TYR A 377 -0.60 4.62 -22.79
N GLU A 378 -0.14 3.66 -23.58
CA GLU A 378 0.87 3.80 -24.64
C GLU A 378 0.25 3.50 -26.01
N SER A 379 0.55 4.31 -27.04
CA SER A 379 0.14 4.06 -28.44
C SER A 379 1.29 4.30 -29.39
N TYR A 380 1.34 3.57 -30.51
CA TYR A 380 2.31 3.74 -31.60
C TYR A 380 1.66 4.10 -32.95
N ASP A 381 0.35 4.35 -32.98
CA ASP A 381 -0.42 4.60 -34.20
C ASP A 381 -1.24 5.90 -34.19
N ARG A 382 -0.90 6.84 -33.29
CA ARG A 382 -1.67 8.07 -32.96
C ARG A 382 -3.03 7.78 -32.30
N GLY A 383 -3.07 6.88 -31.31
CA GLY A 383 -4.23 6.67 -30.43
C GLY A 383 -5.38 5.87 -31.04
N LYS A 384 -5.14 5.13 -32.14
CA LYS A 384 -6.13 4.24 -32.75
C LYS A 384 -6.17 2.89 -32.02
N THR A 385 -5.03 2.49 -31.46
CA THR A 385 -4.88 1.39 -30.49
C THR A 385 -4.01 1.83 -29.32
N TRP A 386 -4.25 1.24 -28.14
CA TRP A 386 -3.57 1.55 -26.88
C TRP A 386 -3.17 0.27 -26.14
N ARG A 387 -2.02 0.30 -25.46
CA ARG A 387 -1.61 -0.61 -24.38
C ARG A 387 -1.90 0.07 -23.04
N PHE A 388 -2.38 -0.68 -22.06
CA PHE A 388 -2.53 -0.26 -20.66
C PHE A 388 -1.34 -0.74 -19.84
N PHE A 389 -0.91 0.03 -18.83
CA PHE A 389 0.10 -0.39 -17.86
C PHE A 389 -0.55 -1.05 -16.64
N THR A 390 -0.65 -2.38 -16.66
CA THR A 390 -1.29 -3.24 -15.64
C THR A 390 -0.52 -3.34 -14.32
N ASN A 391 0.53 -2.55 -14.10
CA ASN A 391 1.45 -2.65 -12.97
C ASN A 391 1.53 -1.37 -12.11
N LEU A 392 0.52 -0.49 -12.20
CA LEU A 392 0.46 0.77 -11.46
C LEU A 392 -0.75 0.78 -10.47
N PRO A 393 -0.60 0.25 -9.24
CA PRO A 393 -1.66 0.15 -8.24
C PRO A 393 -1.87 1.49 -7.50
N VAL A 394 -2.48 2.45 -8.19
CA VAL A 394 -2.81 3.79 -7.65
C VAL A 394 -4.32 4.08 -7.66
N THR A 395 -5.14 3.03 -7.54
CA THR A 395 -6.59 3.15 -7.46
C THR A 395 -7.02 4.06 -6.30
N GLN A 396 -7.97 4.96 -6.58
CA GLN A 396 -8.42 6.00 -5.65
C GLN A 396 -9.76 5.62 -5.01
N PHE A 397 -9.73 4.91 -3.88
CA PHE A 397 -10.94 4.46 -3.18
C PHE A 397 -11.53 5.54 -2.25
N TYR A 398 -12.84 5.75 -2.35
CA TYR A 398 -13.64 6.64 -1.50
C TYR A 398 -14.06 5.99 -0.19
N LYS A 399 -14.54 4.75 -0.26
CA LYS A 399 -15.22 4.01 0.80
C LYS A 399 -14.94 2.51 0.69
N LEU A 400 -15.12 1.80 1.80
CA LEU A 400 -14.70 0.42 2.05
C LEU A 400 -15.87 -0.42 2.57
N ALA A 401 -15.85 -1.72 2.25
CA ALA A 401 -16.57 -2.73 3.03
C ALA A 401 -15.83 -4.07 2.99
N VAL A 402 -16.13 -4.92 3.97
CA VAL A 402 -15.67 -6.32 4.05
C VAL A 402 -16.87 -7.25 4.21
N ASP A 403 -16.78 -8.46 3.65
CA ASP A 403 -17.81 -9.49 3.88
C ASP A 403 -17.36 -10.57 4.88
N ASN A 404 -18.20 -11.60 5.02
CA ASN A 404 -17.93 -12.80 5.82
C ASN A 404 -17.90 -14.06 4.93
N ASP A 405 -17.37 -13.95 3.71
CA ASP A 405 -17.19 -15.09 2.82
C ASP A 405 -16.13 -16.07 3.36
N GLU A 406 -16.19 -17.33 2.93
CA GLU A 406 -15.40 -18.45 3.48
C GLU A 406 -14.75 -19.27 2.35
N PRO A 407 -13.46 -19.64 2.47
CA PRO A 407 -12.62 -19.53 3.67
C PRO A 407 -12.04 -18.12 3.91
N PHE A 408 -12.02 -17.27 2.88
CA PHE A 408 -11.41 -15.95 2.91
C PHE A 408 -12.45 -14.90 2.51
N TYR A 409 -12.50 -13.80 3.25
CA TYR A 409 -13.41 -12.70 2.99
C TYR A 409 -12.98 -11.88 1.75
N ASN A 410 -13.93 -11.15 1.16
CA ASN A 410 -13.66 -10.18 0.11
C ASN A 410 -13.68 -8.75 0.68
N VAL A 411 -12.91 -7.88 0.03
CA VAL A 411 -12.82 -6.43 0.24
C VAL A 411 -13.51 -5.74 -0.93
N TYR A 412 -14.29 -4.70 -0.65
CA TYR A 412 -15.04 -3.93 -1.64
C TYR A 412 -14.80 -2.44 -1.46
N GLY A 413 -14.89 -1.67 -2.54
CA GLY A 413 -14.80 -0.22 -2.44
C GLY A 413 -15.18 0.50 -3.72
N GLY A 414 -15.71 1.71 -3.54
CA GLY A 414 -16.04 2.64 -4.61
C GLY A 414 -14.83 3.49 -5.00
N THR A 415 -14.61 3.74 -6.30
CA THR A 415 -13.45 4.47 -6.82
C THR A 415 -13.81 5.78 -7.53
N GLN A 416 -12.88 6.73 -7.58
CA GLN A 416 -12.99 7.94 -8.40
C GLN A 416 -13.05 7.61 -9.90
N ASP A 417 -14.03 8.18 -10.61
CA ASP A 417 -14.31 8.14 -12.06
C ASP A 417 -14.44 6.74 -12.74
N ASN A 418 -13.98 5.64 -12.11
CA ASN A 418 -13.93 4.28 -12.68
C ASN A 418 -15.19 3.43 -12.34
N PHE A 419 -15.14 2.66 -11.24
CA PHE A 419 -16.13 1.63 -10.87
C PHE A 419 -16.28 1.45 -9.34
N THR A 420 -17.25 0.64 -8.88
CA THR A 420 -17.13 -0.07 -7.59
C THR A 420 -16.54 -1.45 -7.83
N LEU A 421 -15.50 -1.80 -7.06
CA LEU A 421 -14.75 -3.05 -7.18
C LEU A 421 -14.97 -3.97 -5.97
N GLY A 422 -14.75 -5.27 -6.17
CA GLY A 422 -14.61 -6.29 -5.14
C GLY A 422 -13.51 -7.29 -5.48
N GLY A 423 -12.85 -7.86 -4.47
CA GLY A 423 -11.79 -8.87 -4.63
C GLY A 423 -11.39 -9.53 -3.30
N PRO A 424 -10.69 -10.68 -3.31
CA PRO A 424 -10.40 -11.44 -2.09
C PRO A 424 -9.29 -10.79 -1.24
N SER A 425 -9.39 -10.90 0.08
CA SER A 425 -8.35 -10.39 1.01
C SER A 425 -7.06 -11.20 1.02
N ARG A 426 -7.12 -12.45 0.54
CA ARG A 426 -6.01 -13.37 0.24
C ARG A 426 -6.49 -14.51 -0.65
N THR A 427 -5.58 -15.13 -1.40
CA THR A 427 -5.83 -16.37 -2.16
C THR A 427 -5.14 -17.57 -1.50
N ASN A 428 -5.30 -18.75 -2.09
CA ASN A 428 -4.50 -19.94 -1.75
C ASN A 428 -3.37 -20.21 -2.79
N ALA A 429 -3.04 -19.21 -3.61
CA ALA A 429 -1.98 -19.28 -4.60
C ALA A 429 -0.66 -18.69 -4.06
N THR A 430 0.48 -19.24 -4.49
CA THR A 430 1.82 -18.69 -4.20
C THR A 430 2.12 -17.42 -5.00
N THR A 431 1.15 -16.86 -5.72
CA THR A 431 1.28 -15.67 -6.57
C THR A 431 0.47 -14.49 -6.05
N GLY A 432 0.03 -14.56 -4.79
CA GLY A 432 -0.73 -13.47 -4.19
C GLY A 432 -2.15 -13.34 -4.76
N ILE A 433 -2.61 -12.09 -4.86
CA ILE A 433 -3.92 -11.69 -5.35
C ILE A 433 -3.73 -11.05 -6.74
N ASN A 434 -4.10 -11.76 -7.79
CA ASN A 434 -3.96 -11.27 -9.16
C ASN A 434 -5.09 -10.29 -9.52
N ASP A 435 -4.88 -9.42 -10.52
CA ASP A 435 -5.96 -8.59 -11.08
C ASP A 435 -7.13 -9.39 -11.67
N ASP A 436 -6.93 -10.66 -12.06
CA ASP A 436 -8.02 -11.53 -12.55
C ASP A 436 -8.92 -12.13 -11.44
N GLU A 437 -8.61 -11.85 -10.17
CA GLU A 437 -9.48 -12.15 -9.02
C GLU A 437 -10.42 -10.97 -8.67
N TRP A 438 -10.19 -9.77 -9.23
CA TRP A 438 -10.98 -8.57 -8.99
C TRP A 438 -12.15 -8.43 -9.98
N PHE A 439 -13.29 -7.92 -9.51
CA PHE A 439 -14.51 -7.77 -10.29
C PHE A 439 -15.23 -6.45 -10.03
N VAL A 440 -16.00 -6.00 -11.03
CA VAL A 440 -16.85 -4.80 -10.97
C VAL A 440 -18.25 -5.19 -10.46
N THR A 441 -18.80 -4.40 -9.52
CA THR A 441 -20.18 -4.58 -9.02
C THR A 441 -21.16 -3.55 -9.61
N VAL A 442 -20.72 -2.29 -9.80
CA VAL A 442 -21.48 -1.23 -10.48
C VAL A 442 -20.54 -0.23 -11.17
N LEU A 443 -21.07 0.54 -12.14
CA LEU A 443 -20.33 1.44 -13.03
C LEU A 443 -20.37 2.92 -12.57
N GLY A 444 -19.37 3.72 -12.97
CA GLY A 444 -19.24 5.14 -12.63
C GLY A 444 -18.36 5.35 -11.40
N ASP A 445 -18.20 6.60 -10.92
CA ASP A 445 -17.60 6.81 -9.60
C ASP A 445 -18.36 5.95 -8.59
N GLY A 446 -17.66 5.01 -7.96
CA GLY A 446 -18.23 4.19 -6.90
C GLY A 446 -18.13 4.92 -5.57
N PHE A 447 -19.12 4.72 -4.71
CA PHE A 447 -19.06 5.14 -3.30
C PHE A 447 -19.39 3.98 -2.36
N GLU A 448 -19.88 4.28 -1.15
CA GLU A 448 -20.12 3.34 -0.05
C GLU A 448 -20.80 2.02 -0.50
N PRO A 449 -20.07 0.89 -0.52
CA PRO A 449 -20.66 -0.42 -0.71
C PRO A 449 -21.00 -1.06 0.63
N HIS A 450 -21.96 -1.99 0.66
CA HIS A 450 -22.21 -2.86 1.81
C HIS A 450 -22.53 -4.27 1.32
N VAL A 451 -22.38 -5.30 2.15
CA VAL A 451 -22.70 -6.69 1.80
C VAL A 451 -23.73 -7.25 2.77
N ASP A 452 -24.66 -8.10 2.31
CA ASP A 452 -25.60 -8.77 3.20
C ASP A 452 -24.84 -9.69 4.18
N PRO A 453 -24.89 -9.44 5.50
CA PRO A 453 -24.09 -10.18 6.49
C PRO A 453 -24.50 -11.65 6.65
N THR A 454 -25.58 -12.08 5.99
CA THR A 454 -26.04 -13.48 5.96
C THR A 454 -25.85 -14.16 4.61
N ASN A 455 -25.48 -13.40 3.56
CA ASN A 455 -25.39 -13.90 2.20
C ASN A 455 -24.35 -13.10 1.38
N PRO A 456 -23.06 -13.50 1.37
CA PRO A 456 -21.97 -12.74 0.74
C PRO A 456 -22.05 -12.67 -0.79
N ASP A 457 -23.08 -13.26 -1.42
CA ASP A 457 -23.38 -13.03 -2.84
C ASP A 457 -24.10 -11.71 -3.10
N ILE A 458 -24.78 -11.13 -2.11
CA ILE A 458 -25.61 -9.92 -2.26
C ILE A 458 -24.81 -8.70 -1.80
N VAL A 459 -24.36 -7.93 -2.79
CA VAL A 459 -23.64 -6.67 -2.58
C VAL A 459 -24.57 -5.50 -2.90
N TYR A 460 -24.56 -4.48 -2.06
CA TYR A 460 -25.16 -3.19 -2.32
C TYR A 460 -24.03 -2.23 -2.72
N ALA A 461 -24.22 -1.48 -3.81
CA ALA A 461 -23.24 -0.54 -4.31
C ALA A 461 -23.94 0.66 -4.97
N GLN A 462 -23.29 1.82 -4.96
CA GLN A 462 -23.87 3.05 -5.52
C GLN A 462 -22.88 3.84 -6.37
N TYR A 463 -23.42 4.62 -7.30
CA TYR A 463 -22.72 5.67 -8.02
C TYR A 463 -23.38 7.05 -7.83
N GLN A 464 -22.79 8.07 -8.46
CA GLN A 464 -23.01 9.49 -8.19
C GLN A 464 -24.48 9.88 -7.99
N TYR A 465 -24.76 10.76 -7.02
CA TYR A 465 -26.11 11.27 -6.71
C TYR A 465 -27.05 10.18 -6.19
N GLY A 466 -26.54 9.29 -5.33
CA GLY A 466 -27.31 8.27 -4.62
C GLY A 466 -27.97 7.22 -5.52
N ASN A 467 -27.35 6.88 -6.65
CA ASN A 467 -27.86 5.84 -7.55
C ASN A 467 -27.46 4.46 -7.03
N LEU A 468 -28.33 3.88 -6.20
CA LEU A 468 -28.10 2.66 -5.42
C LEU A 468 -28.62 1.39 -6.11
N PHE A 469 -27.78 0.36 -6.15
CA PHE A 469 -28.05 -0.93 -6.77
C PHE A 469 -27.83 -2.08 -5.79
N ARG A 470 -28.56 -3.17 -6.00
CA ARG A 470 -28.29 -4.50 -5.43
C ARG A 470 -27.75 -5.41 -6.52
N PHE A 471 -26.55 -5.92 -6.32
CA PHE A 471 -25.81 -6.81 -7.22
C PHE A 471 -25.78 -8.24 -6.66
N ASP A 472 -25.98 -9.23 -7.53
CA ASP A 472 -25.84 -10.66 -7.22
C ASP A 472 -24.54 -11.20 -7.84
N LYS A 473 -23.56 -11.57 -7.00
CA LYS A 473 -22.25 -12.12 -7.44
C LYS A 473 -22.36 -13.44 -8.21
N LYS A 474 -23.45 -14.20 -8.08
CA LYS A 474 -23.64 -15.51 -8.74
C LYS A 474 -24.27 -15.40 -10.12
N SER A 475 -25.17 -14.43 -10.34
CA SER A 475 -25.78 -14.21 -11.67
C SER A 475 -25.18 -13.03 -12.44
N GLY A 476 -24.52 -12.09 -11.75
CA GLY A 476 -24.08 -10.81 -12.30
C GLY A 476 -25.23 -9.82 -12.53
N GLU A 477 -26.41 -10.07 -11.95
CA GLU A 477 -27.57 -9.20 -12.12
C GLU A 477 -27.48 -7.97 -11.21
N MET A 478 -27.60 -6.78 -11.81
CA MET A 478 -27.77 -5.50 -11.11
C MET A 478 -29.24 -5.10 -11.10
N GLN A 479 -29.79 -4.83 -9.91
CA GLN A 479 -31.13 -4.29 -9.72
C GLN A 479 -31.03 -2.87 -9.11
N ASP A 480 -31.50 -1.87 -9.84
CA ASP A 480 -31.74 -0.52 -9.30
C ASP A 480 -32.73 -0.61 -8.13
N ILE A 481 -32.38 -0.06 -6.98
CA ILE A 481 -33.21 0.01 -5.78
C ILE A 481 -33.33 1.44 -5.23
N LYS A 482 -33.00 2.47 -6.02
CA LYS A 482 -32.99 3.86 -5.57
C LYS A 482 -34.36 4.33 -5.08
N PRO A 483 -34.48 4.93 -3.88
CA PRO A 483 -35.73 5.51 -3.41
C PRO A 483 -36.24 6.61 -4.35
N GLN A 484 -37.53 6.56 -4.67
CA GLN A 484 -38.22 7.58 -5.44
C GLN A 484 -39.05 8.46 -4.50
N ALA A 485 -39.17 9.76 -4.80
CA ALA A 485 -40.01 10.67 -4.05
C ALA A 485 -41.51 10.30 -4.17
N PRO A 486 -42.33 10.54 -3.14
CA PRO A 486 -43.78 10.35 -3.22
C PRO A 486 -44.43 11.38 -4.17
N GLU A 487 -45.68 11.13 -4.57
CA GLU A 487 -46.45 12.05 -5.43
C GLU A 487 -46.60 13.45 -4.78
N GLY A 488 -45.93 14.45 -5.33
CA GLY A 488 -45.91 15.83 -4.81
C GLY A 488 -45.06 16.79 -5.65
N ASP A 489 -44.86 18.00 -5.13
CA ASP A 489 -44.11 19.10 -5.76
C ASP A 489 -42.62 19.16 -5.33
N TYR A 490 -42.02 18.04 -4.88
CA TYR A 490 -40.62 17.96 -4.47
C TYR A 490 -39.95 16.63 -4.85
N ASP A 491 -38.62 16.61 -4.81
CA ASP A 491 -37.76 15.43 -5.01
C ASP A 491 -36.71 15.38 -3.89
N TYR A 492 -36.00 14.28 -3.74
CA TYR A 492 -34.93 14.11 -2.74
C TYR A 492 -33.62 14.76 -3.19
N ASN A 493 -32.94 15.48 -2.28
CA ASN A 493 -31.62 16.02 -2.57
C ASN A 493 -30.52 14.99 -2.25
N TRP A 494 -29.98 14.35 -3.29
CA TRP A 494 -28.93 13.33 -3.17
C TRP A 494 -27.52 13.93 -3.18
N ASN A 495 -26.65 13.46 -2.29
CA ASN A 495 -25.23 13.81 -2.37
C ASN A 495 -24.52 12.99 -3.46
N TRP A 496 -23.41 13.51 -3.96
CA TRP A 496 -22.49 12.79 -4.86
C TRP A 496 -22.13 11.42 -4.27
N ASP A 497 -21.72 11.43 -3.01
CA ASP A 497 -21.53 10.27 -2.13
C ASP A 497 -22.63 10.33 -1.05
N SER A 498 -23.64 9.46 -1.13
CA SER A 498 -24.82 9.48 -0.24
C SER A 498 -24.71 8.36 0.81
N PRO A 499 -24.81 8.63 2.12
CA PRO A 499 -24.49 7.65 3.15
C PRO A 499 -25.55 6.56 3.25
N PHE A 500 -25.11 5.30 3.26
CA PHE A 500 -25.95 4.10 3.11
C PHE A 500 -25.45 2.96 4.00
N PHE A 501 -26.32 2.20 4.65
CA PHE A 501 -25.90 0.96 5.32
C PHE A 501 -26.98 -0.12 5.41
N VAL A 502 -26.53 -1.37 5.57
CA VAL A 502 -27.35 -2.54 5.95
C VAL A 502 -27.46 -2.58 7.47
N SER A 503 -28.69 -2.70 8.00
CA SER A 503 -28.93 -2.73 9.45
C SER A 503 -28.29 -3.95 10.12
N VAL A 504 -27.58 -3.69 11.22
CA VAL A 504 -26.95 -4.73 12.05
C VAL A 504 -27.95 -5.56 12.86
N HIS A 505 -29.21 -5.12 12.94
CA HIS A 505 -30.30 -5.82 13.64
C HIS A 505 -31.20 -6.66 12.70
N ASP A 506 -31.27 -6.31 11.42
CA ASP A 506 -32.02 -7.04 10.39
C ASP A 506 -31.37 -6.86 9.01
N HIS A 507 -30.74 -7.91 8.48
CA HIS A 507 -30.01 -7.88 7.21
C HIS A 507 -30.83 -7.42 5.98
N LYS A 508 -32.16 -7.38 6.09
CA LYS A 508 -33.07 -6.89 5.03
C LYS A 508 -33.40 -5.41 5.15
N ARG A 509 -33.12 -4.80 6.30
CA ARG A 509 -33.38 -3.39 6.56
C ARG A 509 -32.21 -2.57 6.05
N LEU A 510 -32.50 -1.61 5.19
CA LEU A 510 -31.52 -0.69 4.60
C LEU A 510 -31.87 0.73 5.00
N TYR A 511 -30.86 1.54 5.32
CA TYR A 511 -31.02 2.97 5.55
C TYR A 511 -30.20 3.78 4.53
N PHE A 512 -30.73 4.92 4.08
CA PHE A 512 -30.10 5.75 3.05
C PHE A 512 -30.37 7.24 3.28
N GLY A 513 -29.38 8.10 3.03
CA GLY A 513 -29.47 9.55 3.25
C GLY A 513 -29.61 10.38 1.96
N SER A 514 -30.65 11.23 1.91
CA SER A 514 -30.76 12.39 1.01
C SER A 514 -30.66 13.68 1.84
N ASP A 515 -31.48 14.70 1.59
CA ASP A 515 -31.97 15.62 2.64
C ASP A 515 -32.65 14.90 3.82
N ARG A 516 -33.05 13.62 3.66
CA ARG A 516 -33.85 12.83 4.62
C ARG A 516 -33.26 11.46 4.87
N VAL A 517 -33.63 10.87 6.00
CA VAL A 517 -33.38 9.45 6.29
C VAL A 517 -34.50 8.61 5.69
N LEU A 518 -34.14 7.71 4.80
CA LEU A 518 -35.02 6.77 4.09
C LEU A 518 -34.73 5.35 4.58
N ARG A 519 -35.77 4.50 4.67
CA ARG A 519 -35.64 3.11 5.10
C ARG A 519 -36.46 2.11 4.28
N SER A 520 -35.81 1.01 3.91
CA SER A 520 -36.43 -0.24 3.45
C SER A 520 -36.40 -1.28 4.59
N ASP A 521 -37.37 -2.20 4.61
CA ASP A 521 -37.36 -3.41 5.46
C ASP A 521 -37.36 -4.70 4.60
N ASP A 522 -37.00 -4.58 3.31
CA ASP A 522 -37.21 -5.61 2.28
C ASP A 522 -36.12 -5.65 1.19
N MET A 523 -34.87 -5.32 1.54
CA MET A 523 -33.69 -5.33 0.64
C MET A 523 -33.84 -4.36 -0.55
N GLY A 524 -34.48 -3.21 -0.31
CA GLY A 524 -34.66 -2.14 -1.30
C GLY A 524 -35.82 -2.35 -2.28
N GLN A 525 -36.79 -3.22 -1.97
CA GLN A 525 -37.98 -3.40 -2.83
C GLN A 525 -39.07 -2.34 -2.57
N SER A 526 -39.12 -1.78 -1.36
CA SER A 526 -39.93 -0.62 -1.00
C SER A 526 -39.22 0.24 0.04
N TRP A 527 -39.53 1.54 0.04
CA TRP A 527 -38.90 2.55 0.88
C TRP A 527 -39.94 3.46 1.53
N ARG A 528 -39.59 4.02 2.69
CA ARG A 528 -40.33 5.13 3.32
C ARG A 528 -39.38 6.18 3.89
N GLU A 529 -39.82 7.42 3.92
CA GLU A 529 -39.23 8.47 4.73
C GLU A 529 -39.38 8.13 6.22
N LEU A 530 -38.31 8.29 6.99
CA LEU A 530 -38.35 8.34 8.46
C LEU A 530 -38.34 9.80 8.95
N SER A 531 -37.62 10.68 8.25
CA SER A 531 -37.49 12.09 8.60
C SER A 531 -38.09 13.01 7.53
N GLY A 532 -38.37 14.26 7.90
CA GLY A 532 -38.35 15.34 6.92
C GLY A 532 -36.90 15.74 6.56
N ASP A 533 -36.76 16.82 5.81
CA ASP A 533 -35.48 17.50 5.57
C ASP A 533 -34.79 17.85 6.90
N LEU A 534 -33.58 17.33 7.12
CA LEU A 534 -32.80 17.51 8.35
C LEU A 534 -31.77 18.66 8.28
N THR A 535 -31.68 19.36 7.15
CA THR A 535 -30.64 20.37 6.87
C THR A 535 -30.97 21.74 7.48
N ARG A 536 -30.10 22.72 7.28
CA ARG A 536 -30.34 24.15 7.57
C ARG A 536 -31.15 24.86 6.48
N GLN A 537 -31.44 24.22 5.34
CA GLN A 537 -32.19 24.80 4.21
C GLN A 537 -31.58 26.13 3.70
N ILE A 538 -30.26 26.17 3.54
CA ILE A 538 -29.52 27.37 3.16
C ILE A 538 -29.46 27.51 1.63
N ASP A 539 -29.99 28.63 1.12
CA ASP A 539 -29.78 29.05 -0.27
C ASP A 539 -28.29 29.37 -0.51
N ARG A 540 -27.54 28.36 -0.98
CA ARG A 540 -26.11 28.45 -1.29
C ARG A 540 -25.73 29.62 -2.19
N ASN A 541 -26.67 30.12 -3.01
CA ASN A 541 -26.42 31.22 -3.91
C ASN A 541 -26.38 32.59 -3.23
N ARG A 542 -26.59 32.65 -1.90
CA ARG A 542 -26.43 33.84 -1.05
C ARG A 542 -25.17 33.82 -0.19
N LEU A 543 -24.42 32.73 -0.19
CA LEU A 543 -23.17 32.62 0.56
C LEU A 543 -22.07 33.43 -0.16
N GLU A 544 -21.22 34.09 0.62
CA GLU A 544 -20.12 34.90 0.09
C GLU A 544 -18.90 34.03 -0.24
N VAL A 545 -18.26 34.34 -1.36
CA VAL A 545 -17.04 33.69 -1.86
C VAL A 545 -16.13 34.79 -2.38
N MET A 546 -14.87 34.85 -1.94
CA MET A 546 -13.98 35.98 -2.24
C MET A 546 -14.61 37.34 -1.85
N GLY A 547 -15.21 37.42 -0.65
CA GLY A 547 -15.77 38.65 -0.07
C GLY A 547 -17.01 39.24 -0.76
N LYS A 548 -17.70 38.47 -1.61
CA LYS A 548 -18.94 38.89 -2.27
C LYS A 548 -19.84 37.69 -2.61
N VAL A 549 -21.13 37.94 -2.82
CA VAL A 549 -22.02 36.98 -3.48
C VAL A 549 -21.81 37.06 -4.99
N TRP A 550 -21.45 35.94 -5.64
CA TRP A 550 -21.28 35.88 -7.10
C TRP A 550 -22.62 35.64 -7.81
N PRO A 551 -22.86 36.27 -8.98
CA PRO A 551 -24.09 36.08 -9.75
C PRO A 551 -24.11 34.71 -10.45
N MET A 552 -25.25 34.32 -11.04
CA MET A 552 -25.43 32.96 -11.61
C MET A 552 -24.74 32.74 -12.97
N ASP A 553 -24.37 33.82 -13.64
CA ASP A 553 -23.58 33.86 -14.87
C ASP A 553 -22.06 33.86 -14.62
N ALA A 554 -21.61 33.80 -13.36
CA ALA A 554 -20.20 33.61 -13.04
C ALA A 554 -19.68 32.24 -13.52
N ILE A 555 -18.43 32.21 -13.99
CA ILE A 555 -17.87 31.07 -14.73
C ILE A 555 -17.91 29.79 -13.89
N ALA A 556 -18.58 28.79 -14.45
CA ALA A 556 -18.81 27.47 -13.87
C ALA A 556 -19.40 27.51 -12.44
N LYS A 557 -20.19 28.53 -12.08
CA LYS A 557 -20.77 28.63 -10.73
C LYS A 557 -21.59 27.39 -10.40
N ASN A 558 -21.28 26.76 -9.25
CA ASN A 558 -21.85 25.49 -8.78
C ASN A 558 -21.58 24.28 -9.70
N ALA A 559 -20.78 24.40 -10.77
CA ALA A 559 -20.48 23.28 -11.66
C ALA A 559 -19.72 22.16 -10.92
N SER A 560 -19.95 20.91 -11.36
CA SER A 560 -19.39 19.70 -10.74
C SER A 560 -19.49 19.68 -9.20
N THR A 561 -20.52 20.30 -8.63
CA THR A 561 -20.72 20.47 -7.18
C THR A 561 -22.15 20.12 -6.80
N THR A 562 -22.28 19.27 -5.79
CA THR A 562 -23.56 18.82 -5.20
C THR A 562 -24.48 20.00 -4.83
N GLU A 563 -25.80 19.79 -4.80
CA GLU A 563 -26.74 20.74 -4.22
C GLU A 563 -26.62 20.72 -2.69
N TYR A 564 -26.21 21.85 -2.12
CA TYR A 564 -25.87 21.99 -0.70
C TYR A 564 -27.09 21.77 0.21
N GLY A 565 -26.89 21.02 1.29
CA GLY A 565 -27.97 20.53 2.15
C GLY A 565 -28.27 19.05 1.86
N ASN A 566 -27.36 18.17 2.25
CA ASN A 566 -27.55 16.72 2.29
C ASN A 566 -27.17 16.16 3.67
N ILE A 567 -27.72 15.00 4.00
CA ILE A 567 -27.11 14.06 4.94
C ILE A 567 -25.92 13.40 4.23
N VAL A 568 -24.78 13.33 4.90
CA VAL A 568 -23.48 12.84 4.40
C VAL A 568 -22.78 11.86 5.36
N ALA A 569 -23.33 11.69 6.57
CA ALA A 569 -22.99 10.60 7.47
C ALA A 569 -24.29 10.03 8.08
N LEU A 570 -24.40 8.70 8.21
CA LEU A 570 -25.60 8.04 8.73
C LEU A 570 -25.19 6.78 9.51
N ALA A 571 -25.80 6.51 10.67
CA ALA A 571 -25.48 5.33 11.47
C ALA A 571 -26.67 4.84 12.33
N GLU A 572 -26.65 3.55 12.66
CA GLU A 572 -27.52 2.88 13.65
C GLU A 572 -26.66 2.41 14.84
N SER A 573 -27.21 2.33 16.06
CA SER A 573 -26.46 1.78 17.19
C SER A 573 -26.44 0.25 17.13
N PRO A 574 -25.27 -0.42 17.22
CA PRO A 574 -25.20 -1.88 17.34
C PRO A 574 -25.86 -2.42 18.63
N LEU A 575 -26.15 -1.55 19.60
CA LEU A 575 -26.75 -1.91 20.89
C LEU A 575 -28.24 -1.56 21.03
N ASP A 576 -28.86 -0.86 20.07
CA ASP A 576 -30.30 -0.54 20.07
C ASP A 576 -30.80 -0.09 18.69
N GLU A 577 -31.69 -0.87 18.06
CA GLU A 577 -32.31 -0.55 16.75
C GLU A 577 -33.13 0.75 16.73
N ASN A 578 -33.44 1.34 17.88
CA ASN A 578 -34.18 2.60 17.98
C ASN A 578 -33.26 3.83 17.89
N LEU A 579 -31.94 3.67 18.01
CA LEU A 579 -30.99 4.77 17.96
C LEU A 579 -30.42 4.96 16.56
N LEU A 580 -30.79 6.08 15.94
CA LEU A 580 -30.30 6.48 14.61
C LEU A 580 -29.64 7.86 14.67
N PHE A 581 -28.58 8.01 13.89
CA PHE A 581 -27.75 9.22 13.83
C PHE A 581 -27.59 9.67 12.37
N ALA A 582 -27.65 10.98 12.14
CA ALA A 582 -27.46 11.59 10.82
C ALA A 582 -26.61 12.86 10.93
N GLY A 583 -25.66 13.05 10.02
CA GLY A 583 -24.78 14.22 9.93
C GLY A 583 -24.87 14.90 8.57
N THR A 584 -24.84 16.24 8.52
CA THR A 584 -25.06 17.01 7.28
C THR A 584 -23.81 17.73 6.77
N ASP A 585 -23.82 18.04 5.46
CA ASP A 585 -22.79 18.84 4.79
C ASP A 585 -22.76 20.31 5.25
N ASP A 586 -23.86 20.77 5.84
CA ASP A 586 -24.01 22.05 6.54
C ASP A 586 -23.81 21.98 8.06
N GLY A 587 -23.19 20.91 8.57
CA GLY A 587 -22.65 20.84 9.93
C GLY A 587 -23.71 20.79 11.02
N LEU A 588 -24.67 19.88 10.87
CA LEU A 588 -25.62 19.47 11.90
C LEU A 588 -25.40 17.99 12.24
N ILE A 589 -25.65 17.62 13.50
CA ILE A 589 -25.84 16.20 13.89
C ILE A 589 -27.25 16.04 14.46
N HIS A 590 -27.97 15.04 13.96
CA HIS A 590 -29.33 14.71 14.33
C HIS A 590 -29.37 13.32 14.95
N ILE A 591 -30.12 13.17 16.04
CA ILE A 591 -30.22 11.92 16.81
C ILE A 591 -31.70 11.60 17.04
N SER A 592 -32.14 10.44 16.58
CA SER A 592 -33.40 9.84 17.01
C SER A 592 -33.14 8.85 18.14
N GLU A 593 -34.09 8.77 19.07
CA GLU A 593 -34.09 7.80 20.18
C GLU A 593 -35.33 6.86 20.08
N ASP A 594 -35.96 6.80 18.89
CA ASP A 594 -37.28 6.22 18.61
C ASP A 594 -37.47 5.77 17.14
N THR A 595 -36.46 5.10 16.55
CA THR A 595 -36.55 4.49 15.20
C THR A 595 -36.84 5.50 14.08
N GLY A 596 -36.46 6.76 14.30
CA GLY A 596 -36.63 7.88 13.36
C GLY A 596 -37.90 8.71 13.55
N GLU A 597 -38.80 8.40 14.49
CA GLU A 597 -40.04 9.17 14.67
C GLU A 597 -39.80 10.64 15.10
N ASN A 598 -38.78 10.91 15.93
CA ASN A 598 -38.39 12.27 16.33
C ASN A 598 -36.87 12.46 16.28
N TRP A 599 -36.42 13.56 15.68
CA TRP A 599 -34.99 13.89 15.53
C TRP A 599 -34.59 15.11 16.36
N ARG A 600 -33.61 14.92 17.26
CA ARG A 600 -32.99 15.99 18.05
C ARG A 600 -31.74 16.52 17.34
N LYS A 601 -31.85 17.74 16.81
CA LYS A 601 -30.76 18.51 16.21
C LYS A 601 -29.71 18.98 17.23
N ILE A 602 -28.45 18.98 16.81
CA ILE A 602 -27.26 19.54 17.47
C ILE A 602 -26.52 20.39 16.44
N GLU A 603 -26.24 21.66 16.77
CA GLU A 603 -25.69 22.65 15.82
C GLU A 603 -24.26 23.12 16.17
N LYS A 604 -23.71 22.71 17.33
CA LYS A 604 -22.47 23.28 17.89
C LYS A 604 -21.65 22.24 18.65
N PHE A 605 -20.35 22.22 18.38
CA PHE A 605 -19.40 21.24 18.89
C PHE A 605 -18.14 21.96 19.42
N PRO A 606 -17.49 21.52 20.50
CA PRO A 606 -16.31 22.20 21.02
C PRO A 606 -15.13 22.17 20.03
N GLY A 607 -14.59 23.34 19.71
CA GLY A 607 -13.42 23.51 18.83
C GLY A 607 -13.74 23.52 17.32
N VAL A 608 -14.81 22.85 16.89
CA VAL A 608 -15.25 22.84 15.48
C VAL A 608 -15.92 24.17 15.12
N PRO A 609 -15.58 24.80 13.97
CA PRO A 609 -16.32 25.92 13.41
C PRO A 609 -17.80 25.61 13.10
N ASP A 610 -18.59 26.64 12.76
CA ASP A 610 -19.98 26.47 12.31
C ASP A 610 -20.01 26.02 10.82
N MET A 611 -21.00 25.22 10.44
CA MET A 611 -21.19 24.69 9.07
C MET A 611 -20.01 23.87 8.50
N VAL A 612 -19.26 23.17 9.35
CA VAL A 612 -18.24 22.19 8.91
C VAL A 612 -18.88 20.86 8.54
N TYR A 613 -18.44 20.27 7.43
CA TYR A 613 -18.89 18.97 6.93
C TYR A 613 -18.72 17.87 7.99
N VAL A 614 -19.81 17.18 8.35
CA VAL A 614 -19.74 15.97 9.18
C VAL A 614 -19.26 14.83 8.29
N ASN A 615 -18.00 14.42 8.41
CA ASN A 615 -17.43 13.40 7.53
C ASN A 615 -17.92 11.99 7.92
N GLU A 616 -18.14 11.75 9.21
CA GLU A 616 -18.56 10.45 9.72
C GLU A 616 -19.21 10.55 11.10
N ILE A 617 -20.08 9.60 11.43
CA ILE A 617 -20.61 9.36 12.78
C ILE A 617 -20.56 7.85 13.05
N VAL A 618 -19.93 7.44 14.15
CA VAL A 618 -19.86 6.02 14.56
C VAL A 618 -20.48 5.84 15.94
N ALA A 619 -21.46 4.93 16.05
CA ALA A 619 -22.06 4.56 17.32
C ALA A 619 -21.21 3.48 18.00
N SER A 620 -21.07 3.55 19.34
CA SER A 620 -20.21 2.62 20.07
C SER A 620 -20.76 1.19 20.11
N GLU A 621 -19.87 0.22 19.89
CA GLU A 621 -20.08 -1.22 20.06
C GLU A 621 -20.30 -1.60 21.53
N HIS A 622 -19.75 -0.80 22.46
CA HIS A 622 -19.67 -1.14 23.88
C HIS A 622 -20.62 -0.34 24.78
N ASN A 623 -21.09 0.83 24.34
CA ASN A 623 -21.90 1.71 25.16
C ASN A 623 -22.96 2.46 24.34
N ARG A 624 -24.22 2.05 24.48
CA ARG A 624 -25.42 2.64 23.85
C ARG A 624 -25.48 4.18 23.91
N ASN A 625 -24.90 4.82 24.94
CA ASN A 625 -24.94 6.28 25.09
C ASN A 625 -23.75 7.00 24.42
N MET A 626 -22.80 6.24 23.87
CA MET A 626 -21.51 6.71 23.36
C MET A 626 -21.48 6.68 21.83
N LEU A 627 -20.90 7.72 21.26
CA LEU A 627 -20.70 7.87 19.82
C LEU A 627 -19.51 8.80 19.53
N TYR A 628 -18.98 8.67 18.33
CA TYR A 628 -17.92 9.48 17.77
C TYR A 628 -18.44 10.25 16.56
N ALA A 629 -17.80 11.38 16.25
CA ALA A 629 -18.04 12.12 15.02
C ALA A 629 -16.74 12.73 14.50
N ALA A 630 -16.46 12.49 13.22
CA ALA A 630 -15.39 13.15 12.49
C ALA A 630 -15.98 14.33 11.69
N PHE A 631 -15.32 15.48 11.75
CA PHE A 631 -15.64 16.66 10.97
C PHE A 631 -14.43 17.00 10.10
N ASN A 632 -14.66 17.51 8.88
CA ASN A 632 -13.58 17.82 7.97
C ASN A 632 -13.72 19.22 7.36
N ASN A 633 -12.70 20.07 7.57
CA ASN A 633 -12.73 21.49 7.23
C ASN A 633 -11.69 21.92 6.17
N HIS A 634 -10.99 20.97 5.53
CA HIS A 634 -9.99 21.30 4.49
C HIS A 634 -10.59 22.10 3.33
N LYS A 635 -11.90 21.94 3.06
CA LYS A 635 -12.65 22.68 2.03
C LYS A 635 -12.94 24.15 2.38
N ASN A 636 -12.40 24.62 3.50
CA ASN A 636 -12.27 26.03 3.88
C ASN A 636 -10.79 26.43 4.14
N GLY A 637 -9.84 25.54 3.87
CA GLY A 637 -8.40 25.69 4.13
C GLY A 637 -7.99 25.52 5.59
N ASP A 638 -8.78 24.77 6.37
CA ASP A 638 -8.51 24.47 7.77
C ASP A 638 -8.28 22.97 7.91
N PHE A 639 -7.01 22.58 7.88
CA PHE A 639 -6.55 21.19 7.71
C PHE A 639 -6.56 20.36 9.01
N LYS A 640 -7.14 20.90 10.08
CA LYS A 640 -7.02 20.37 11.43
C LYS A 640 -7.83 19.07 11.62
N PRO A 641 -7.32 18.13 12.42
CA PRO A 641 -8.11 16.97 12.85
C PRO A 641 -9.25 17.46 13.76
N TYR A 642 -10.49 17.08 13.43
CA TYR A 642 -11.68 17.35 14.23
C TYR A 642 -12.44 16.04 14.51
N LEU A 643 -11.98 15.31 15.52
CA LEU A 643 -12.58 14.08 16.01
C LEU A 643 -13.11 14.28 17.43
N LEU A 644 -14.40 14.01 17.64
CA LEU A 644 -15.07 14.24 18.91
C LEU A 644 -15.81 13.01 19.41
N LYS A 645 -15.76 12.79 20.73
CA LYS A 645 -16.47 11.74 21.46
C LYS A 645 -17.61 12.34 22.28
N SER A 646 -18.77 11.69 22.29
CA SER A 646 -19.86 11.95 23.24
C SER A 646 -20.17 10.69 24.02
N THR A 647 -20.50 10.82 25.31
CA THR A 647 -20.87 9.70 26.20
C THR A 647 -22.30 9.82 26.74
N ASN A 648 -23.11 10.69 26.14
CA ASN A 648 -24.48 10.98 26.57
C ASN A 648 -25.43 11.33 25.41
N LEU A 649 -25.34 10.59 24.29
CA LEU A 649 -26.16 10.77 23.09
C LEU A 649 -26.08 12.20 22.53
N GLY A 650 -24.87 12.71 22.34
CA GLY A 650 -24.59 14.00 21.69
C GLY A 650 -24.99 15.23 22.50
N ARG A 651 -25.37 15.08 23.78
CA ARG A 651 -25.80 16.19 24.65
C ARG A 651 -24.60 17.03 25.13
N SER A 652 -23.42 16.43 25.15
CA SER A 652 -22.12 17.10 25.23
C SER A 652 -21.05 16.28 24.50
N TRP A 653 -20.06 16.96 23.95
CA TRP A 653 -18.95 16.38 23.20
C TRP A 653 -17.60 16.79 23.81
N GLN A 654 -16.55 16.01 23.54
CA GLN A 654 -15.17 16.28 23.93
C GLN A 654 -14.24 15.94 22.74
N PRO A 655 -13.25 16.78 22.41
CA PRO A 655 -12.28 16.45 21.37
C PRO A 655 -11.34 15.34 21.85
N ILE A 656 -10.99 14.42 20.94
CA ILE A 656 -10.06 13.31 21.18
C ILE A 656 -8.93 13.29 20.12
N VAL A 657 -8.45 14.47 19.73
CA VAL A 657 -7.46 14.68 18.65
C VAL A 657 -6.03 14.89 19.16
N ASN A 658 -5.75 14.49 20.39
CA ASN A 658 -4.48 14.76 21.07
C ASN A 658 -3.30 14.25 20.22
N ASN A 659 -2.27 15.08 20.03
CA ASN A 659 -1.06 14.79 19.25
C ASN A 659 -1.24 14.32 17.77
N LEU A 660 -2.45 14.31 17.21
CA LEU A 660 -2.63 14.12 15.76
C LEU A 660 -2.03 15.32 14.98
N PRO A 661 -1.51 15.15 13.75
CA PRO A 661 -0.90 16.23 12.98
C PRO A 661 -1.85 17.41 12.73
N GLU A 662 -1.42 18.66 12.95
CA GLU A 662 -2.26 19.85 12.74
C GLU A 662 -2.65 20.08 11.25
N ARG A 663 -1.86 19.52 10.33
CA ARG A 663 -2.21 19.36 8.91
C ARG A 663 -2.42 17.87 8.65
N GLY A 664 -3.62 17.38 8.95
CA GLY A 664 -3.93 15.96 9.07
C GLY A 664 -5.41 15.75 9.30
N SER A 665 -6.23 16.19 8.34
CA SER A 665 -7.69 16.10 8.46
C SER A 665 -8.14 14.65 8.58
N VAL A 666 -9.08 14.38 9.50
CA VAL A 666 -9.62 13.03 9.74
C VAL A 666 -10.72 12.73 8.72
N TYR A 667 -10.74 11.50 8.23
CA TYR A 667 -11.80 10.97 7.37
C TYR A 667 -12.63 9.90 8.08
N ALA A 668 -11.97 8.93 8.72
CA ALA A 668 -12.63 7.75 9.31
C ALA A 668 -12.18 7.49 10.76
N ILE A 669 -13.04 6.84 11.55
CA ILE A 669 -12.77 6.22 12.85
C ILE A 669 -13.41 4.83 12.94
N ALA A 670 -12.66 3.84 13.42
CA ALA A 670 -13.20 2.57 13.88
C ALA A 670 -13.01 2.41 15.41
N GLU A 671 -14.03 1.91 16.11
CA GLU A 671 -13.92 1.41 17.49
C GLU A 671 -13.78 -0.12 17.43
N ASP A 672 -12.81 -0.68 18.16
CA ASP A 672 -12.65 -2.13 18.21
C ASP A 672 -13.85 -2.81 18.89
N PHE A 673 -14.26 -3.97 18.37
CA PHE A 673 -15.47 -4.66 18.83
C PHE A 673 -15.30 -5.47 20.13
N GLU A 674 -14.09 -5.55 20.72
CA GLU A 674 -13.84 -6.23 21.99
C GLU A 674 -13.30 -5.28 23.08
N GLU A 675 -12.42 -4.32 22.73
CA GLU A 675 -11.77 -3.41 23.68
C GLU A 675 -12.18 -1.93 23.45
N PRO A 676 -13.05 -1.33 24.30
CA PRO A 676 -13.60 0.03 24.12
C PRO A 676 -12.60 1.21 24.23
N SER A 677 -11.34 0.94 24.54
CA SER A 677 -10.25 1.93 24.48
C SER A 677 -9.37 1.82 23.24
N LEU A 678 -9.51 0.75 22.45
CA LEU A 678 -8.81 0.56 21.18
C LEU A 678 -9.59 1.22 20.04
N LEU A 679 -9.01 2.27 19.47
CA LEU A 679 -9.60 3.08 18.39
C LEU A 679 -8.61 3.24 17.24
N PHE A 680 -9.07 3.19 16.00
CA PHE A 680 -8.28 3.45 14.79
C PHE A 680 -8.83 4.65 14.03
N VAL A 681 -7.99 5.45 13.37
CA VAL A 681 -8.43 6.60 12.55
C VAL A 681 -7.68 6.71 11.23
N GLY A 682 -8.42 7.07 10.18
CA GLY A 682 -7.90 7.40 8.86
C GLY A 682 -7.76 8.90 8.67
N THR A 683 -6.62 9.36 8.15
CA THR A 683 -6.30 10.78 7.96
C THR A 683 -5.77 11.05 6.55
N GLU A 684 -5.57 12.33 6.21
CA GLU A 684 -4.95 12.77 4.96
C GLU A 684 -3.59 12.12 4.65
N PHE A 685 -2.79 11.73 5.65
CA PHE A 685 -1.40 11.30 5.42
C PHE A 685 -1.04 9.92 5.98
N GLY A 686 -1.96 9.25 6.69
CA GLY A 686 -1.76 7.90 7.20
C GLY A 686 -2.87 7.43 8.15
N ALA A 687 -2.67 6.24 8.74
CA ALA A 687 -3.53 5.66 9.77
C ALA A 687 -2.90 5.78 11.17
N PHE A 688 -3.73 5.97 12.19
CA PHE A 688 -3.29 6.05 13.59
C PHE A 688 -4.15 5.15 14.50
N VAL A 689 -3.59 4.74 15.64
CA VAL A 689 -4.27 3.96 16.68
C VAL A 689 -4.09 4.59 18.07
N SER A 690 -5.15 4.49 18.88
CA SER A 690 -5.18 4.79 20.31
C SER A 690 -5.42 3.48 21.07
N VAL A 691 -4.66 3.22 22.13
CA VAL A 691 -4.92 2.14 23.11
C VAL A 691 -5.40 2.68 24.46
N ASP A 692 -5.90 3.92 24.49
CA ASP A 692 -6.34 4.63 25.71
C ASP A 692 -7.62 5.47 25.52
N GLY A 693 -8.39 5.20 24.45
CA GLY A 693 -9.68 5.84 24.17
C GLY A 693 -9.60 7.25 23.58
N GLY A 694 -8.46 7.62 22.97
CA GLY A 694 -8.22 8.88 22.26
C GLY A 694 -7.46 9.94 23.07
N ASN A 695 -6.73 9.54 24.11
CA ASN A 695 -5.88 10.45 24.89
C ASN A 695 -4.48 10.62 24.28
N TYR A 696 -3.99 9.61 23.55
CA TYR A 696 -2.79 9.70 22.70
C TYR A 696 -3.00 8.86 21.43
N TRP A 697 -2.42 9.28 20.30
CA TRP A 697 -2.48 8.55 19.04
C TRP A 697 -1.08 8.19 18.54
N LYS A 698 -0.88 6.94 18.10
CA LYS A 698 0.37 6.46 17.50
C LYS A 698 0.12 6.07 16.05
N GLU A 699 1.01 6.50 15.18
CA GLU A 699 0.98 6.23 13.74
C GLU A 699 1.20 4.74 13.45
N LEU A 700 0.58 4.24 12.39
CA LEU A 700 0.75 2.89 11.85
C LEU A 700 1.46 2.99 10.49
N ASP A 701 2.77 3.26 10.55
CA ASP A 701 3.65 3.60 9.43
C ASP A 701 4.17 2.39 8.63
N LYS A 702 4.15 1.20 9.23
CA LYS A 702 4.81 0.02 8.62
C LYS A 702 3.99 -0.56 7.47
N GLY A 703 4.58 -0.55 6.28
CA GLY A 703 3.98 -1.09 5.06
C GLY A 703 2.91 -0.18 4.43
N LEU A 704 2.69 1.02 4.99
CA LEU A 704 1.79 2.03 4.46
C LEU A 704 2.62 3.26 4.04
N PRO A 705 2.60 3.70 2.76
CA PRO A 705 3.24 4.95 2.37
C PRO A 705 2.47 6.14 2.95
N THR A 706 3.04 7.34 2.89
CA THR A 706 2.26 8.57 3.13
C THR A 706 1.11 8.61 2.12
N ILE A 707 -0.14 8.55 2.59
CA ILE A 707 -1.34 8.46 1.74
C ILE A 707 -2.61 8.83 2.52
N ALA A 708 -3.63 9.37 1.82
CA ALA A 708 -4.94 9.57 2.42
C ALA A 708 -5.68 8.24 2.63
N VAL A 709 -5.88 7.88 3.90
CA VAL A 709 -6.74 6.79 4.33
C VAL A 709 -8.16 7.35 4.48
N ARG A 710 -9.02 7.06 3.51
CA ARG A 710 -10.38 7.61 3.44
C ARG A 710 -11.37 6.86 4.31
N ASP A 711 -11.13 5.56 4.49
CA ASP A 711 -12.04 4.65 5.17
C ASP A 711 -11.27 3.50 5.84
N ILE A 712 -11.81 3.01 6.96
CA ILE A 712 -11.24 1.92 7.76
C ILE A 712 -12.35 0.96 8.17
N GLU A 713 -12.14 -0.33 7.93
CA GLU A 713 -13.04 -1.39 8.37
C GLU A 713 -12.32 -2.48 9.17
N ILE A 714 -13.09 -3.17 10.01
CA ILE A 714 -12.57 -4.24 10.88
C ILE A 714 -13.22 -5.57 10.49
N GLN A 715 -12.41 -6.50 9.99
CA GLN A 715 -12.87 -7.86 9.74
C GLN A 715 -12.90 -8.64 11.07
N LYS A 716 -14.10 -8.73 11.66
CA LYS A 716 -14.33 -9.24 13.02
C LYS A 716 -14.06 -10.74 13.23
N ARG A 717 -13.93 -11.53 12.15
CA ARG A 717 -13.61 -12.97 12.20
C ARG A 717 -12.11 -13.24 12.21
N GLU A 718 -11.34 -12.51 11.41
CA GLU A 718 -9.88 -12.70 11.27
C GLU A 718 -9.05 -11.80 12.20
N ASN A 719 -9.68 -10.78 12.81
CA ASN A 719 -9.04 -9.64 13.51
C ASN A 719 -8.15 -8.79 12.59
N ASP A 720 -8.53 -8.67 11.33
CA ASP A 720 -7.79 -7.88 10.34
C ASP A 720 -8.30 -6.43 10.31
N LEU A 721 -7.39 -5.46 10.21
CA LEU A 721 -7.71 -4.04 9.98
C LEU A 721 -7.50 -3.73 8.49
N VAL A 722 -8.55 -3.27 7.81
CA VAL A 722 -8.53 -3.00 6.37
C VAL A 722 -8.66 -1.50 6.12
N LEU A 723 -7.85 -0.96 5.19
CA LEU A 723 -7.85 0.45 4.81
C LEU A 723 -8.21 0.63 3.33
N ALA A 724 -9.06 1.62 3.03
CA ALA A 724 -9.21 2.17 1.69
C ALA A 724 -8.37 3.44 1.54
N THR A 725 -7.46 3.45 0.57
CA THR A 725 -6.61 4.61 0.29
C THR A 725 -7.03 5.31 -1.00
N PHE A 726 -6.94 6.64 -0.99
CA PHE A 726 -7.18 7.45 -2.18
C PHE A 726 -5.89 7.58 -2.99
N GLY A 727 -5.44 6.50 -3.64
CA GLY A 727 -4.30 6.54 -4.56
C GLY A 727 -3.24 5.45 -4.40
N ARG A 728 -3.41 4.45 -3.54
CA ARG A 728 -2.50 3.28 -3.44
C ARG A 728 -3.26 1.95 -3.26
N GLY A 729 -4.55 1.90 -3.60
CA GLY A 729 -5.39 0.70 -3.46
C GLY A 729 -5.84 0.41 -2.02
N PHE A 730 -6.07 -0.87 -1.70
CA PHE A 730 -6.37 -1.34 -0.35
C PHE A 730 -5.14 -1.88 0.37
N TYR A 731 -5.18 -1.77 1.69
CA TYR A 731 -4.17 -2.33 2.60
C TYR A 731 -4.83 -3.17 3.70
N VAL A 732 -4.16 -4.24 4.13
CA VAL A 732 -4.60 -5.12 5.22
C VAL A 732 -3.48 -5.25 6.25
N MET A 733 -3.78 -5.02 7.53
CA MET A 733 -2.95 -5.46 8.65
C MET A 733 -3.58 -6.72 9.23
N ASP A 734 -2.94 -7.86 8.98
CA ASP A 734 -3.40 -9.16 9.46
C ASP A 734 -3.31 -9.25 11.00
N ASP A 735 -4.40 -9.68 11.63
CA ASP A 735 -4.46 -10.03 13.06
C ASP A 735 -3.85 -8.98 14.00
N TYR A 736 -4.56 -7.87 14.25
CA TYR A 736 -4.12 -6.84 15.19
C TYR A 736 -4.37 -7.19 16.67
N SER A 737 -4.90 -8.39 16.98
CA SER A 737 -5.40 -8.79 18.31
C SER A 737 -4.43 -8.54 19.48
N ALA A 738 -3.12 -8.63 19.23
CA ALA A 738 -2.07 -8.29 20.20
C ALA A 738 -2.21 -6.86 20.79
N LEU A 739 -2.83 -5.91 20.09
CA LEU A 739 -3.14 -4.56 20.63
C LEU A 739 -4.20 -4.58 21.74
N ARG A 740 -5.18 -5.50 21.69
CA ARG A 740 -6.17 -5.69 22.76
C ARG A 740 -5.50 -6.31 23.99
N GLU A 741 -4.66 -7.31 23.75
CA GLU A 741 -3.99 -8.07 24.82
C GLU A 741 -2.87 -7.27 25.49
N PHE A 742 -2.20 -6.35 24.80
CA PHE A 742 -1.02 -5.63 25.31
C PHE A 742 -1.37 -4.68 26.48
N SER A 743 -1.29 -5.24 27.69
CA SER A 743 -1.45 -4.53 28.97
C SER A 743 -0.10 -4.06 29.55
N ARG A 744 -0.16 -3.29 30.65
CA ARG A 744 1.05 -2.84 31.36
C ARG A 744 1.76 -3.98 32.07
N GLU A 745 1.02 -4.98 32.54
CA GLU A 745 1.57 -6.21 33.15
C GLU A 745 2.38 -7.03 32.13
N ILE A 746 1.95 -7.03 30.86
CA ILE A 746 2.69 -7.65 29.76
C ILE A 746 3.92 -6.82 29.38
N GLN A 747 3.79 -5.49 29.30
CA GLN A 747 4.94 -4.60 29.09
C GLN A 747 5.99 -4.70 30.22
N ASP A 748 5.57 -4.97 31.45
CA ASP A 748 6.49 -5.12 32.56
C ASP A 748 7.19 -6.49 32.63
N ALA A 749 6.61 -7.54 32.02
CA ALA A 749 7.21 -8.86 31.90
C ALA A 749 8.43 -8.87 30.97
N GLU A 750 9.32 -9.87 31.13
CA GLU A 750 10.50 -10.04 30.26
C GLU A 750 10.11 -10.33 28.81
N ALA A 751 9.10 -11.17 28.63
CA ALA A 751 8.47 -11.49 27.35
C ALA A 751 7.02 -11.93 27.56
N HIS A 752 6.26 -12.00 26.47
CA HIS A 752 4.92 -12.58 26.44
C HIS A 752 4.66 -13.23 25.08
N LEU A 753 3.77 -14.22 25.04
CA LEU A 753 3.32 -14.87 23.82
C LEU A 753 1.80 -14.68 23.76
N PHE A 754 1.33 -13.93 22.77
CA PHE A 754 -0.07 -13.53 22.61
C PHE A 754 -0.92 -14.72 22.13
N SER A 755 -2.24 -14.57 22.09
CA SER A 755 -3.12 -15.54 21.43
C SER A 755 -2.69 -15.77 19.97
N VAL A 756 -2.91 -17.00 19.49
CA VAL A 756 -2.54 -17.45 18.14
C VAL A 756 -3.84 -17.74 17.38
N ARG A 757 -4.09 -16.99 16.29
CA ARG A 757 -5.28 -17.20 15.45
C ARG A 757 -5.30 -18.61 14.83
N GLN A 758 -6.50 -19.11 14.54
CA GLN A 758 -6.68 -20.41 13.90
C GLN A 758 -5.95 -20.45 12.56
N ALA A 759 -5.15 -21.49 12.32
CA ALA A 759 -4.39 -21.64 11.08
C ALA A 759 -5.10 -22.56 10.09
N TYR A 760 -5.10 -22.20 8.80
CA TYR A 760 -5.69 -23.03 7.75
C TYR A 760 -4.63 -23.91 7.06
N GLN A 761 -4.77 -25.22 7.21
CA GLN A 761 -3.98 -26.23 6.50
C GLN A 761 -4.51 -26.44 5.08
N TYR A 762 -3.67 -26.10 4.11
CA TYR A 762 -3.80 -26.42 2.69
C TYR A 762 -2.41 -26.53 2.06
N ILE A 763 -2.32 -26.96 0.81
CA ILE A 763 -1.07 -26.91 0.02
C ILE A 763 -1.14 -25.70 -0.91
N PRO A 764 -0.31 -24.65 -0.70
CA PRO A 764 -0.18 -23.55 -1.66
C PRO A 764 0.28 -24.07 -3.02
N TYR A 765 -0.26 -23.52 -4.10
CA TYR A 765 0.08 -23.88 -5.48
C TYR A 765 0.21 -22.64 -6.35
N SER A 766 0.77 -22.74 -7.56
CA SER A 766 0.73 -21.65 -8.53
C SER A 766 -0.21 -21.96 -9.69
N ARG A 767 -1.12 -21.02 -10.01
CA ARG A 767 -1.98 -21.06 -11.20
C ARG A 767 -1.19 -20.91 -12.50
N ILE A 768 -0.15 -20.07 -12.48
CA ILE A 768 0.67 -19.65 -13.62
C ILE A 768 2.04 -20.34 -13.67
N ALA A 769 2.21 -21.40 -12.87
CA ALA A 769 3.46 -22.15 -12.68
C ALA A 769 4.65 -21.28 -12.22
N ALA A 770 4.42 -20.28 -11.38
CA ALA A 770 5.46 -19.55 -10.67
C ALA A 770 6.22 -20.42 -9.66
N SER A 771 7.46 -20.02 -9.36
CA SER A 771 8.30 -20.61 -8.32
C SER A 771 9.48 -19.68 -7.96
N GLU A 772 9.64 -19.36 -6.68
CA GLU A 772 10.76 -18.57 -6.15
C GLU A 772 12.10 -19.33 -6.21
N THR A 773 12.06 -20.65 -6.04
CA THR A 773 13.25 -21.51 -6.00
C THR A 773 13.75 -21.92 -7.39
N ILE A 774 12.95 -21.72 -8.44
CA ILE A 774 13.33 -22.01 -9.83
C ILE A 774 13.65 -20.69 -10.54
N SER A 775 14.95 -20.38 -10.62
CA SER A 775 15.49 -19.08 -11.09
C SER A 775 15.21 -18.70 -12.55
N TRP A 776 14.64 -19.60 -13.36
CA TRP A 776 14.20 -19.33 -14.74
C TRP A 776 12.66 -19.28 -14.87
N LEU A 777 11.96 -19.22 -13.74
CA LEU A 777 10.51 -19.33 -13.64
C LEU A 777 9.92 -18.24 -12.73
N GLY A 778 10.53 -17.96 -11.59
CA GLY A 778 10.28 -16.76 -10.77
C GLY A 778 8.86 -16.64 -10.17
N PRO A 779 8.59 -15.58 -9.37
CA PRO A 779 7.30 -15.41 -8.69
C PRO A 779 6.12 -15.08 -9.64
N LYS A 780 6.39 -14.63 -10.87
CA LYS A 780 5.37 -14.33 -11.91
C LYS A 780 5.22 -15.42 -12.98
N GLY A 781 5.93 -16.54 -12.85
CA GLY A 781 5.92 -17.61 -13.86
C GLY A 781 6.30 -17.08 -15.25
N PHE A 782 5.54 -17.49 -16.27
CA PHE A 782 5.75 -17.03 -17.66
C PHE A 782 4.88 -15.82 -18.06
N GLN A 783 4.33 -15.04 -17.12
CA GLN A 783 3.50 -13.87 -17.47
C GLN A 783 4.32 -12.63 -17.87
N GLY A 784 5.57 -12.52 -17.43
CA GLY A 784 6.40 -11.33 -17.60
C GLY A 784 6.48 -10.47 -16.33
N GLU A 785 7.17 -9.33 -16.40
CA GLU A 785 7.40 -8.47 -15.23
C GLU A 785 6.32 -7.38 -15.04
N ASP A 786 5.55 -7.04 -16.08
CA ASP A 786 4.38 -6.14 -16.02
C ASP A 786 3.09 -6.82 -15.54
N TYR A 787 3.20 -8.07 -15.07
CA TYR A 787 2.12 -8.77 -14.35
C TYR A 787 2.08 -8.34 -12.87
N PHE A 788 0.96 -7.74 -12.45
CA PHE A 788 0.72 -7.31 -11.08
C PHE A 788 0.16 -8.44 -10.20
N MET A 789 0.56 -8.41 -8.93
CA MET A 789 0.18 -9.35 -7.88
C MET A 789 0.16 -8.60 -6.54
N GLY A 790 -1.00 -8.50 -5.90
CA GLY A 790 -1.12 -8.04 -4.51
C GLY A 790 -0.67 -9.12 -3.52
N GLU A 791 -0.25 -8.74 -2.32
CA GLU A 791 0.41 -9.66 -1.38
C GLU A 791 -0.59 -10.53 -0.62
N ASN A 792 -0.32 -11.84 -0.54
CA ASN A 792 -0.94 -12.74 0.44
C ASN A 792 -0.22 -12.60 1.80
N PRO A 793 -0.88 -12.90 2.93
CA PRO A 793 -0.18 -13.06 4.19
C PRO A 793 0.62 -14.37 4.18
N GLU A 794 1.70 -14.41 4.97
CA GLU A 794 2.57 -15.58 5.11
C GLU A 794 1.79 -16.85 5.46
N PHE A 795 2.15 -17.96 4.81
CA PHE A 795 1.43 -19.23 4.96
C PHE A 795 1.82 -19.94 6.26
N GLY A 796 0.91 -19.98 7.22
CA GLY A 796 1.11 -20.79 8.42
C GLY A 796 0.24 -20.40 9.63
N ALA A 797 0.62 -20.92 10.79
CA ALA A 797 0.18 -20.39 12.08
C ALA A 797 1.07 -19.19 12.46
N ALA A 798 0.46 -18.03 12.71
CA ALA A 798 1.16 -16.81 13.09
C ALA A 798 1.39 -16.75 14.61
N PHE A 799 2.64 -16.82 15.06
CA PHE A 799 3.00 -16.65 16.46
C PHE A 799 3.43 -15.21 16.71
N THR A 800 2.63 -14.46 17.47
CA THR A 800 2.94 -13.07 17.85
C THR A 800 3.48 -13.05 19.28
N TRP A 801 4.60 -12.37 19.53
CA TRP A 801 5.22 -12.27 20.88
C TRP A 801 5.67 -10.85 21.21
N TYR A 802 5.82 -10.58 22.50
CA TYR A 802 6.49 -9.39 23.03
C TYR A 802 7.82 -9.79 23.67
N LEU A 803 8.85 -8.95 23.52
CA LEU A 803 10.11 -9.03 24.28
C LEU A 803 10.47 -7.62 24.78
N LYS A 804 10.87 -7.50 26.06
CA LYS A 804 11.06 -6.19 26.72
C LYS A 804 12.30 -5.43 26.24
N GLU A 805 13.43 -6.11 26.12
CA GLU A 805 14.74 -5.55 25.79
C GLU A 805 15.45 -6.45 24.78
N ASP A 806 16.28 -5.89 23.89
CA ASP A 806 17.06 -6.69 22.94
C ASP A 806 18.11 -7.52 23.70
N ILE A 807 18.19 -8.82 23.41
CA ILE A 807 19.25 -9.67 23.97
C ILE A 807 20.49 -9.51 23.08
N LYS A 808 21.31 -8.51 23.40
CA LYS A 808 22.49 -8.09 22.62
C LYS A 808 23.69 -9.01 22.85
N THR A 809 24.41 -9.33 21.78
CA THR A 809 25.74 -9.97 21.85
C THR A 809 26.76 -9.10 22.60
N MET A 810 27.85 -9.69 23.10
CA MET A 810 28.98 -8.96 23.68
C MET A 810 29.53 -7.91 22.70
N LYS A 811 29.51 -8.24 21.39
CA LYS A 811 29.86 -7.31 20.31
C LYS A 811 28.95 -6.09 20.26
N GLU A 812 27.63 -6.29 20.27
CA GLU A 812 26.65 -5.19 20.20
C GLU A 812 26.61 -4.37 21.49
N GLN A 813 26.82 -5.00 22.65
CA GLN A 813 27.01 -4.31 23.93
C GLN A 813 28.23 -3.39 23.86
N ARG A 814 29.38 -3.90 23.40
CA ARG A 814 30.59 -3.09 23.18
C ARG A 814 30.35 -1.96 22.18
N GLU A 815 29.69 -2.23 21.06
CA GLU A 815 29.45 -1.21 20.02
C GLU A 815 28.48 -0.11 20.48
N ALA A 816 27.56 -0.42 21.39
CA ALA A 816 26.74 0.57 22.10
C ALA A 816 27.58 1.41 23.09
N GLU A 817 28.39 0.79 23.96
CA GLU A 817 29.30 1.52 24.88
C GLU A 817 30.27 2.42 24.11
N GLU A 818 30.83 1.94 23.00
CA GLU A 818 31.70 2.73 22.13
C GLU A 818 30.95 3.89 21.45
N LYS A 819 29.67 3.72 21.10
CA LYS A 819 28.84 4.80 20.55
C LYS A 819 28.62 5.90 21.60
N GLU A 820 28.16 5.54 22.80
CA GLU A 820 27.96 6.50 23.90
C GLU A 820 29.25 7.28 24.21
N ARG A 821 30.39 6.58 24.23
CA ARG A 821 31.70 7.20 24.48
C ARG A 821 32.17 8.10 23.34
N ARG A 822 31.87 7.77 22.07
CA ARG A 822 32.08 8.67 20.92
C ARG A 822 31.22 9.93 21.03
N GLU A 823 29.95 9.79 21.41
CA GLU A 823 29.00 10.91 21.59
C GLU A 823 29.38 11.80 22.78
N ALA A 824 29.95 11.23 23.85
CA ALA A 824 30.58 11.97 24.94
C ALA A 824 31.93 12.64 24.57
N GLY A 825 32.43 12.44 23.36
CA GLY A 825 33.70 13.01 22.87
C GLY A 825 34.95 12.30 23.39
N GLU A 826 34.84 11.09 23.94
CA GLU A 826 35.98 10.31 24.41
C GLU A 826 36.77 9.65 23.27
N THR A 827 38.06 9.39 23.51
CA THR A 827 38.85 8.53 22.63
C THR A 827 38.49 7.07 22.86
N VAL A 828 37.73 6.49 21.92
CA VAL A 828 37.54 5.04 21.81
C VAL A 828 38.80 4.43 21.15
N TYR A 829 39.34 3.41 21.81
CA TYR A 829 40.45 2.59 21.30
C TYR A 829 39.91 1.28 20.73
N TYR A 830 40.70 0.58 19.91
CA TYR A 830 40.31 -0.74 19.41
C TYR A 830 40.20 -1.76 20.57
N PRO A 831 39.32 -2.78 20.48
CA PRO A 831 39.09 -3.71 21.58
C PRO A 831 40.27 -4.64 21.81
N SER A 832 40.40 -5.21 23.00
CA SER A 832 41.49 -6.15 23.29
C SER A 832 41.33 -7.47 22.52
N TYR A 833 42.44 -8.17 22.27
CA TYR A 833 42.38 -9.48 21.59
C TYR A 833 41.50 -10.49 22.32
N GLU A 834 41.51 -10.50 23.67
CA GLU A 834 40.66 -11.40 24.45
C GLU A 834 39.16 -11.04 24.35
N GLN A 835 38.82 -9.74 24.18
CA GLN A 835 37.43 -9.32 23.89
C GLN A 835 37.02 -9.75 22.47
N LEU A 836 37.82 -9.42 21.45
CA LEU A 836 37.54 -9.84 20.07
C LEU A 836 37.50 -11.35 19.89
N LYS A 837 38.20 -12.10 20.74
CA LYS A 837 38.15 -13.56 20.81
C LYS A 837 36.85 -14.04 21.47
N ALA A 838 36.44 -13.44 22.60
CA ALA A 838 35.15 -13.74 23.22
C ALA A 838 33.98 -13.43 22.27
N GLU A 839 33.96 -12.25 21.63
CA GLU A 839 32.99 -11.84 20.60
C GLU A 839 32.97 -12.76 19.35
N ALA A 840 33.99 -13.59 19.16
CA ALA A 840 34.09 -14.55 18.05
C ALA A 840 33.91 -16.02 18.47
N GLU A 841 33.84 -16.29 19.78
CA GLU A 841 33.55 -17.60 20.39
C GLU A 841 32.19 -17.61 21.11
N GLU A 842 31.47 -16.48 21.11
CA GLU A 842 30.12 -16.29 21.64
C GLU A 842 29.07 -17.02 20.77
N GLU A 843 28.24 -17.85 21.41
CA GLU A 843 26.97 -18.31 20.81
C GLU A 843 26.01 -17.12 20.81
N LYS A 844 25.67 -16.61 19.63
CA LYS A 844 24.71 -15.50 19.49
C LYS A 844 23.40 -15.87 20.19
N PRO A 845 22.77 -14.97 20.96
CA PRO A 845 21.47 -15.26 21.56
C PRO A 845 20.37 -15.34 20.51
N PHE A 846 19.43 -16.26 20.68
CA PHE A 846 18.26 -16.44 19.82
C PHE A 846 17.03 -16.90 20.61
N LEU A 847 15.85 -16.69 20.04
CA LEU A 847 14.58 -17.20 20.54
C LEU A 847 14.27 -18.57 19.92
N ILE A 848 13.57 -19.42 20.67
CA ILE A 848 13.11 -20.75 20.24
C ILE A 848 11.60 -20.82 20.46
N PHE A 849 10.84 -21.20 19.43
CA PHE A 849 9.41 -21.45 19.50
C PHE A 849 9.15 -22.95 19.35
N THR A 850 9.02 -23.65 20.48
CA THR A 850 8.77 -25.09 20.51
C THR A 850 7.28 -25.37 20.28
N VAL A 851 6.92 -25.94 19.14
CA VAL A 851 5.55 -26.34 18.80
C VAL A 851 5.31 -27.78 19.24
N ARG A 852 4.20 -28.04 19.92
CA ARG A 852 3.77 -29.36 20.40
C ARG A 852 2.40 -29.76 19.87
N ASP A 853 2.18 -31.06 19.73
CA ASP A 853 0.85 -31.62 19.45
C ASP A 853 0.02 -31.79 20.75
N SER A 854 -1.21 -32.29 20.59
CA SER A 854 -2.11 -32.60 21.71
C SER A 854 -1.64 -33.73 22.64
N ASN A 855 -0.59 -34.49 22.29
CA ASN A 855 0.08 -35.46 23.17
C ASN A 855 1.27 -34.84 23.94
N GLY A 856 1.72 -33.64 23.56
CA GLY A 856 2.88 -32.94 24.10
C GLY A 856 4.20 -33.29 23.40
N GLU A 857 4.17 -34.08 22.32
CA GLU A 857 5.35 -34.38 21.50
C GLU A 857 5.79 -33.12 20.72
N ILE A 858 7.10 -32.92 20.55
CA ILE A 858 7.62 -31.78 19.77
C ILE A 858 7.39 -32.06 18.28
N VAL A 859 6.75 -31.11 17.61
CA VAL A 859 6.34 -31.17 16.20
C VAL A 859 7.31 -30.40 15.32
N ARG A 860 7.69 -29.19 15.76
CA ARG A 860 8.60 -28.26 15.09
C ARG A 860 9.23 -27.37 16.17
N GLU A 861 10.46 -26.91 15.94
CA GLU A 861 11.02 -25.77 16.65
C GLU A 861 11.38 -24.72 15.60
N LEU A 862 11.05 -23.45 15.86
CA LEU A 862 11.42 -22.29 15.03
C LEU A 862 12.41 -21.41 15.79
N THR A 863 13.23 -20.64 15.08
CA THR A 863 14.21 -19.72 15.68
C THR A 863 13.99 -18.27 15.26
N SER A 864 14.42 -17.31 16.09
CA SER A 864 14.39 -15.90 15.69
C SER A 864 15.42 -15.04 16.44
N SER A 865 15.83 -13.93 15.81
CA SER A 865 16.64 -12.89 16.46
C SER A 865 15.89 -12.29 17.67
N PRO A 866 16.52 -12.13 18.84
CA PRO A 866 15.86 -11.71 20.08
C PRO A 866 15.67 -10.17 20.14
N LYS A 867 14.86 -9.66 19.22
CA LYS A 867 14.50 -8.25 19.08
C LYS A 867 13.40 -7.86 20.07
N SER A 868 13.55 -6.70 20.70
CA SER A 868 12.52 -6.09 21.53
C SER A 868 11.26 -5.69 20.75
N GLY A 869 10.18 -5.39 21.48
CA GLY A 869 8.89 -5.00 20.92
C GLY A 869 7.95 -6.17 20.65
N ILE A 870 6.83 -5.87 19.98
CA ILE A 870 5.84 -6.86 19.51
C ILE A 870 6.29 -7.34 18.12
N ASN A 871 6.56 -8.64 17.96
CA ASN A 871 7.15 -9.26 16.78
C ASN A 871 6.34 -10.52 16.38
N ARG A 872 6.53 -11.05 15.16
CA ARG A 872 5.77 -12.19 14.62
C ARG A 872 6.64 -13.11 13.74
N ILE A 873 6.32 -14.40 13.75
CA ILE A 873 6.93 -15.49 12.97
C ILE A 873 5.80 -16.45 12.55
N TYR A 874 6.04 -17.24 11.51
CA TYR A 874 5.02 -18.13 10.94
C TYR A 874 5.51 -19.59 10.93
N TRP A 875 4.69 -20.49 11.46
CA TRP A 875 4.90 -21.93 11.29
C TRP A 875 4.18 -22.44 10.06
N ASP A 876 4.92 -22.90 9.06
CA ASP A 876 4.42 -23.42 7.77
C ASP A 876 3.59 -24.72 7.82
N LEU A 877 3.18 -25.13 9.02
CA LEU A 877 2.40 -26.35 9.31
C LEU A 877 3.09 -27.65 8.89
N LYS A 878 4.43 -27.71 8.88
CA LYS A 878 5.20 -28.92 8.59
C LYS A 878 6.08 -29.37 9.77
N PHE A 879 6.31 -30.68 9.83
CA PHE A 879 7.40 -31.27 10.63
C PHE A 879 8.76 -30.86 10.05
N PRO A 880 9.86 -30.86 10.82
CA PRO A 880 11.20 -30.72 10.25
C PRO A 880 11.55 -31.88 9.31
N LYS A 881 12.35 -31.59 8.30
CA LYS A 881 13.01 -32.57 7.44
C LYS A 881 14.16 -33.20 8.22
N VAL A 882 14.19 -34.53 8.26
CA VAL A 882 15.10 -35.30 9.14
C VAL A 882 15.77 -36.49 8.42
N ASP A 883 15.79 -36.46 7.09
CA ASP A 883 16.36 -37.50 6.23
C ASP A 883 17.76 -37.20 5.68
N GLU A 884 18.19 -35.94 5.73
CA GLU A 884 19.57 -35.50 5.51
C GLU A 884 19.87 -34.39 6.54
N ILE A 885 21.13 -34.31 6.99
CA ILE A 885 21.64 -33.32 7.96
C ILE A 885 23.03 -32.89 7.45
N SER A 886 23.31 -31.60 7.52
CA SER A 886 24.49 -30.91 6.99
C SER A 886 25.31 -30.25 8.09
N ASP A 887 26.50 -29.73 7.76
CA ASP A 887 27.33 -28.98 8.71
C ASP A 887 26.69 -27.63 9.11
N SER A 888 25.74 -27.10 8.32
CA SER A 888 24.96 -25.90 8.64
C SER A 888 23.86 -26.16 9.69
N ASP A 889 23.25 -27.35 9.68
CA ASP A 889 22.24 -27.78 10.68
C ASP A 889 22.86 -28.03 12.08
N ALA A 890 24.14 -27.72 12.27
CA ALA A 890 24.85 -27.77 13.54
C ALA A 890 24.93 -26.40 14.25
N ASP A 891 24.55 -25.30 13.59
CA ASP A 891 24.31 -24.02 14.26
C ASP A 891 22.94 -24.08 14.95
N PRO A 892 22.85 -23.98 16.29
CA PRO A 892 21.59 -24.13 17.01
C PRO A 892 20.64 -22.94 16.81
N SER A 893 21.10 -21.84 16.20
CA SER A 893 20.28 -20.66 15.88
C SER A 893 19.60 -20.73 14.50
N GLU A 894 19.98 -21.70 13.66
CA GLU A 894 19.36 -21.95 12.35
C GLU A 894 18.26 -23.02 12.45
N GLU A 895 17.25 -22.96 11.57
CA GLU A 895 16.18 -23.97 11.52
C GLU A 895 16.49 -25.13 10.57
N LEU A 896 16.05 -26.34 10.92
CA LEU A 896 16.00 -27.45 9.97
C LEU A 896 15.02 -27.13 8.82
N ASP A 897 15.36 -27.54 7.60
CA ASP A 897 14.46 -27.54 6.43
C ASP A 897 13.02 -28.00 6.76
N SER A 898 12.03 -27.47 6.05
CA SER A 898 10.64 -27.95 6.16
C SER A 898 10.42 -29.32 5.51
N GLY A 899 9.71 -30.20 6.21
CA GLY A 899 9.43 -31.59 5.82
C GLY A 899 7.99 -31.81 5.35
N ILE A 900 7.31 -32.80 5.95
CA ILE A 900 5.93 -33.18 5.62
C ILE A 900 4.91 -32.39 6.44
N MET A 901 3.74 -32.12 5.86
CA MET A 901 2.66 -31.38 6.50
C MET A 901 2.06 -32.14 7.69
N VAL A 902 1.67 -31.40 8.75
CA VAL A 902 0.97 -31.94 9.91
C VAL A 902 -0.51 -32.17 9.62
N LEU A 903 -1.20 -32.87 10.52
CA LEU A 903 -2.66 -33.04 10.45
C LEU A 903 -3.40 -31.88 11.14
N PRO A 904 -4.64 -31.57 10.72
CA PRO A 904 -5.52 -30.66 11.45
C PRO A 904 -5.78 -31.13 12.89
N GLY A 905 -5.92 -30.19 13.82
CA GLY A 905 -6.19 -30.43 15.24
C GLY A 905 -5.48 -29.42 16.16
N SER A 906 -5.51 -29.71 17.46
CA SER A 906 -4.96 -28.86 18.52
C SER A 906 -3.44 -28.97 18.63
N TYR A 907 -2.78 -27.81 18.67
CA TYR A 907 -1.35 -27.65 18.93
C TYR A 907 -1.12 -26.64 20.06
N SER A 908 0.11 -26.52 20.53
CA SER A 908 0.54 -25.41 21.39
C SER A 908 1.97 -24.95 21.07
N VAL A 909 2.30 -23.72 21.44
CA VAL A 909 3.63 -23.13 21.24
C VAL A 909 4.18 -22.56 22.55
N GLU A 910 5.45 -22.86 22.84
CA GLU A 910 6.21 -22.35 23.99
C GLU A 910 7.37 -21.47 23.49
N LEU A 911 7.59 -20.31 24.12
CA LEU A 911 8.68 -19.39 23.78
C LEU A 911 9.81 -19.53 24.80
N SER A 912 11.03 -19.76 24.31
CA SER A 912 12.28 -19.80 25.08
C SER A 912 13.35 -18.89 24.44
N LYS A 913 14.47 -18.68 25.14
CA LYS A 913 15.71 -18.11 24.59
C LYS A 913 16.89 -19.06 24.82
N SER A 914 17.89 -19.05 23.95
CA SER A 914 19.27 -19.46 24.26
C SER A 914 20.13 -18.23 24.48
N VAL A 915 21.02 -18.30 25.49
CA VAL A 915 22.11 -17.34 25.72
C VAL A 915 23.28 -18.15 26.30
N ASP A 916 24.49 -18.05 25.73
CA ASP A 916 25.66 -18.86 26.13
C ASP A 916 25.36 -20.39 26.18
N GLY A 917 24.51 -20.90 25.28
CA GLY A 917 24.06 -22.30 25.26
C GLY A 917 23.08 -22.69 26.39
N ALA A 918 22.65 -21.73 27.22
CA ALA A 918 21.68 -21.95 28.28
C ALA A 918 20.26 -21.60 27.83
N ILE A 919 19.44 -22.63 27.59
CA ILE A 919 18.03 -22.46 27.21
C ILE A 919 17.17 -22.15 28.44
N THR A 920 16.38 -21.08 28.38
CA THR A 920 15.38 -20.73 29.41
C THR A 920 14.03 -20.39 28.78
N GLN A 921 12.95 -21.02 29.27
CA GLN A 921 11.58 -20.68 28.88
C GLN A 921 11.21 -19.28 29.37
N LEU A 922 10.56 -18.52 28.48
CA LEU A 922 10.11 -17.14 28.71
C LEU A 922 8.58 -17.04 28.80
N ALA A 923 7.84 -17.71 27.91
CA ALA A 923 6.39 -17.63 27.83
C ALA A 923 5.74 -18.91 27.27
N GLY A 924 4.40 -18.97 27.33
CA GLY A 924 3.60 -20.13 26.92
C GLY A 924 3.56 -21.26 27.97
N PRO A 925 2.98 -22.42 27.63
CA PRO A 925 2.38 -22.75 26.33
C PRO A 925 1.11 -21.93 26.03
N VAL A 926 0.95 -21.51 24.78
CA VAL A 926 -0.31 -20.99 24.22
C VAL A 926 -0.86 -22.05 23.26
N SER A 927 -2.13 -22.42 23.41
CA SER A 927 -2.79 -23.42 22.56
C SER A 927 -3.52 -22.79 21.38
N PHE A 928 -3.54 -23.47 20.24
CA PHE A 928 -4.23 -23.04 19.02
C PHE A 928 -4.72 -24.23 18.19
N GLU A 929 -5.60 -23.98 17.22
CA GLU A 929 -6.16 -24.98 16.32
C GLU A 929 -5.63 -24.80 14.89
N VAL A 930 -5.38 -25.93 14.23
CA VAL A 930 -5.10 -26.02 12.79
C VAL A 930 -6.30 -26.69 12.11
N GLN A 931 -7.04 -25.97 11.27
CA GLN A 931 -8.19 -26.51 10.52
C GLN A 931 -7.82 -26.76 9.06
N SER A 932 -8.32 -27.82 8.43
CA SER A 932 -8.17 -27.96 6.97
C SER A 932 -9.02 -26.91 6.23
N LEU A 933 -8.46 -26.29 5.18
CA LEU A 933 -9.19 -25.34 4.32
C LEU A 933 -10.35 -26.00 3.54
N GLY A 934 -10.42 -27.34 3.49
CA GLY A 934 -11.50 -28.07 2.81
C GLY A 934 -11.42 -28.03 1.27
N ASN A 935 -10.40 -27.42 0.69
CA ASN A 935 -10.21 -27.23 -0.76
C ASN A 935 -9.78 -28.51 -1.51
N VAL A 936 -10.05 -29.70 -0.97
CA VAL A 936 -9.54 -30.98 -1.47
C VAL A 936 -10.69 -31.90 -1.86
N THR A 937 -10.81 -32.22 -3.15
CA THR A 937 -11.90 -33.08 -3.68
C THR A 937 -11.71 -34.57 -3.38
N LEU A 938 -10.49 -34.99 -3.05
CA LEU A 938 -10.11 -36.37 -2.71
C LEU A 938 -9.32 -36.40 -1.39
N PRO A 939 -9.91 -36.03 -0.24
CA PRO A 939 -9.23 -36.10 1.05
C PRO A 939 -8.89 -37.56 1.39
N ALA A 940 -7.88 -37.78 2.24
CA ALA A 940 -7.56 -39.13 2.72
C ALA A 940 -8.73 -39.74 3.53
N GLU A 941 -9.09 -40.99 3.25
CA GLU A 941 -10.10 -41.75 3.99
C GLU A 941 -9.66 -41.98 5.46
N ASN A 942 -8.35 -42.10 5.68
CA ASN A 942 -7.75 -42.13 7.02
C ASN A 942 -6.49 -41.23 7.10
N PRO A 943 -6.61 -39.99 7.59
CA PRO A 943 -5.48 -39.06 7.69
C PRO A 943 -4.32 -39.56 8.56
N ASP A 944 -4.57 -40.35 9.61
CA ASP A 944 -3.53 -40.93 10.45
C ASP A 944 -2.69 -41.97 9.70
N GLU A 945 -3.33 -42.80 8.86
CA GLU A 945 -2.62 -43.76 7.98
C GLU A 945 -1.84 -43.05 6.86
N MET A 946 -2.35 -41.92 6.36
CA MET A 946 -1.64 -41.08 5.40
C MET A 946 -0.39 -40.45 6.03
N LEU A 947 -0.49 -39.84 7.22
CA LEU A 947 0.66 -39.29 7.94
C LEU A 947 1.66 -40.39 8.33
N ALA A 948 1.18 -41.54 8.82
CA ALA A 948 2.05 -42.67 9.15
C ALA A 948 2.85 -43.15 7.93
N TYR A 949 2.20 -43.28 6.77
CA TYR A 949 2.86 -43.64 5.52
C TYR A 949 3.91 -42.59 5.09
N HIS A 950 3.63 -41.29 5.26
CA HIS A 950 4.60 -40.24 4.98
C HIS A 950 5.79 -40.27 5.95
N LYS A 951 5.57 -40.52 7.25
CA LYS A 951 6.66 -40.75 8.23
C LYS A 951 7.50 -41.97 7.84
N GLU A 952 6.88 -43.09 7.45
CA GLU A 952 7.61 -44.28 6.96
C GLU A 952 8.40 -44.02 5.65
N LEU A 953 7.97 -43.08 4.80
CA LEU A 953 8.74 -42.66 3.61
C LEU A 953 9.97 -41.82 4.01
N MET A 954 9.86 -40.95 5.01
CA MET A 954 11.01 -40.18 5.51
C MET A 954 12.05 -41.10 6.16
N ASP A 955 11.65 -42.12 6.92
CA ASP A 955 12.57 -43.14 7.45
C ASP A 955 13.28 -43.95 6.35
N LEU A 956 12.59 -44.24 5.24
CA LEU A 956 13.20 -44.86 4.07
C LEU A 956 14.19 -43.91 3.37
N SER A 957 13.84 -42.63 3.23
CA SER A 957 14.73 -41.60 2.68
C SER A 957 16.00 -41.48 3.52
N LYS A 958 15.86 -41.33 4.84
CA LYS A 958 16.95 -41.28 5.83
C LYS A 958 17.89 -42.48 5.72
N SER A 959 17.32 -43.67 5.56
CA SER A 959 18.08 -44.91 5.37
C SER A 959 18.86 -44.94 4.04
N ALA A 960 18.32 -44.36 2.97
CA ALA A 960 18.97 -44.28 1.66
C ALA A 960 19.99 -43.13 1.56
N ASN A 961 19.73 -41.99 2.20
CA ASN A 961 20.69 -40.89 2.33
C ASN A 961 21.90 -41.32 3.16
N SER A 962 21.69 -42.04 4.26
CA SER A 962 22.76 -42.70 5.01
C SER A 962 23.59 -43.65 4.12
N ALA A 963 22.94 -44.45 3.26
CA ALA A 963 23.63 -45.31 2.29
C ALA A 963 24.40 -44.50 1.21
N ARG A 964 23.84 -43.38 0.73
CA ARG A 964 24.45 -42.45 -0.22
C ARG A 964 25.71 -41.81 0.36
N SER A 965 25.65 -41.28 1.58
CA SER A 965 26.79 -40.65 2.24
C SER A 965 27.88 -41.67 2.60
N ALA A 966 27.52 -42.84 3.11
CA ALA A 966 28.48 -43.93 3.35
C ALA A 966 29.16 -44.42 2.07
N TYR A 967 28.41 -44.58 0.96
CA TYR A 967 28.98 -44.88 -0.35
C TYR A 967 29.97 -43.78 -0.80
N ASN A 968 29.59 -42.50 -0.67
CA ASN A 968 30.43 -41.37 -1.07
C ASN A 968 31.74 -41.32 -0.26
N GLU A 969 31.69 -41.52 1.07
CA GLU A 969 32.89 -41.58 1.92
C GLU A 969 33.80 -42.75 1.52
N LEU A 970 33.25 -43.95 1.33
CA LEU A 970 34.00 -45.15 0.95
C LEU A 970 34.62 -45.01 -0.46
N ASN A 971 33.90 -44.46 -1.43
CA ASN A 971 34.38 -44.21 -2.78
C ASN A 971 35.47 -43.12 -2.81
N ASN A 972 35.33 -42.08 -1.99
CA ASN A 972 36.39 -41.09 -1.76
C ASN A 972 37.64 -41.78 -1.19
N ARG A 973 37.49 -42.55 -0.09
CA ARG A 973 38.56 -43.30 0.59
C ARG A 973 39.25 -44.32 -0.32
N LEU A 974 38.50 -44.99 -1.21
CA LEU A 974 39.03 -45.88 -2.25
C LEU A 974 40.02 -45.16 -3.17
N SER A 975 39.71 -43.92 -3.58
CA SER A 975 40.62 -43.13 -4.41
C SER A 975 41.96 -42.84 -3.71
N TYR A 976 41.93 -42.63 -2.39
CA TYR A 976 43.13 -42.49 -1.55
C TYR A 976 43.88 -43.82 -1.37
N TYR A 977 43.20 -44.96 -1.25
CA TYR A 977 43.86 -46.28 -1.27
C TYR A 977 44.57 -46.54 -2.61
N ASN A 978 43.90 -46.28 -3.74
CA ASN A 978 44.45 -46.36 -5.09
C ASN A 978 45.55 -45.31 -5.37
N ALA A 979 45.70 -44.28 -4.52
CA ALA A 979 46.84 -43.38 -4.51
C ALA A 979 47.99 -43.93 -3.63
N ALA A 980 47.69 -44.39 -2.42
CA ALA A 980 48.67 -44.93 -1.47
C ALA A 980 49.41 -46.16 -2.01
N LEU A 981 48.74 -47.04 -2.76
CA LEU A 981 49.34 -48.17 -3.47
C LEU A 981 50.50 -47.78 -4.41
N LYS A 982 50.56 -46.53 -4.89
CA LYS A 982 51.62 -46.04 -5.80
C LYS A 982 52.89 -45.61 -5.06
N ALA A 983 52.86 -45.59 -3.72
CA ALA A 983 53.94 -45.09 -2.88
C ALA A 983 54.60 -46.18 -2.00
N VAL A 984 54.12 -47.42 -2.05
CA VAL A 984 54.68 -48.59 -1.34
C VAL A 984 54.83 -49.78 -2.28
N ASP A 985 55.73 -50.71 -1.95
CA ASP A 985 55.87 -51.99 -2.64
C ASP A 985 54.75 -52.94 -2.17
N ALA A 986 53.53 -52.72 -2.68
CA ALA A 986 52.32 -53.35 -2.18
C ALA A 986 52.27 -54.86 -2.52
N PRO A 987 51.99 -55.75 -1.55
CA PRO A 987 51.77 -57.16 -1.82
C PRO A 987 50.46 -57.36 -2.59
N ALA A 988 50.41 -58.41 -3.42
CA ALA A 988 49.28 -58.66 -4.31
C ALA A 988 47.94 -58.81 -3.58
N ASP A 989 47.92 -59.34 -2.35
CA ASP A 989 46.69 -59.51 -1.57
C ASP A 989 46.09 -58.18 -1.09
N LEU A 990 46.90 -57.12 -0.93
CA LEU A 990 46.39 -55.77 -0.63
C LEU A 990 45.77 -55.14 -1.87
N ALA A 991 46.39 -55.31 -3.04
CA ALA A 991 45.83 -54.85 -4.31
C ALA A 991 44.50 -55.58 -4.62
N GLU A 992 44.45 -56.91 -4.47
CA GLU A 992 43.23 -57.71 -4.66
C GLU A 992 42.09 -57.27 -3.71
N LYS A 993 42.38 -56.90 -2.45
CA LYS A 993 41.37 -56.36 -1.51
C LYS A 993 40.83 -54.99 -1.94
N ILE A 994 41.70 -54.12 -2.43
CA ILE A 994 41.31 -52.78 -2.90
C ILE A 994 40.47 -52.88 -4.18
N THR A 995 40.82 -53.76 -5.12
CA THR A 995 39.98 -54.07 -6.29
C THR A 995 38.66 -54.74 -5.89
N GLY A 996 38.64 -55.65 -4.91
CA GLY A 996 37.40 -56.22 -4.39
C GLY A 996 36.47 -55.18 -3.77
N MET A 997 37.02 -54.18 -3.06
CA MET A 997 36.26 -53.03 -2.56
C MET A 997 35.74 -52.13 -3.69
N GLU A 998 36.48 -51.99 -4.80
CA GLU A 998 36.07 -51.26 -6.00
C GLU A 998 34.91 -51.98 -6.73
N ASP A 999 34.98 -53.30 -6.90
CA ASP A 999 33.90 -54.13 -7.47
C ASP A 999 32.63 -54.09 -6.61
N ASP A 1000 32.74 -54.24 -5.29
CA ASP A 1000 31.60 -54.16 -4.35
C ASP A 1000 30.96 -52.75 -4.36
N LEU A 1001 31.77 -51.69 -4.47
CA LEU A 1001 31.29 -50.31 -4.55
C LEU A 1001 30.60 -50.00 -5.89
N GLU A 1002 31.10 -50.46 -7.05
CA GLU A 1002 30.37 -50.29 -8.32
C GLU A 1002 29.07 -51.12 -8.34
N ALA A 1003 29.05 -52.30 -7.70
CA ALA A 1003 27.82 -53.07 -7.52
C ALA A 1003 26.77 -52.29 -6.70
N ILE A 1004 27.18 -51.64 -5.60
CA ILE A 1004 26.33 -50.71 -4.83
C ILE A 1004 25.90 -49.52 -5.69
N ARG A 1005 26.84 -48.86 -6.39
CA ARG A 1005 26.60 -47.69 -7.24
C ARG A 1005 25.53 -48.00 -8.28
N LYS A 1006 25.61 -49.16 -8.93
CA LYS A 1006 24.68 -49.58 -9.99
C LYS A 1006 23.25 -49.77 -9.48
N VAL A 1007 23.05 -50.22 -8.23
CA VAL A 1007 21.71 -50.30 -7.60
C VAL A 1007 21.22 -48.91 -7.17
N MET A 1008 22.08 -48.13 -6.50
CA MET A 1008 21.76 -46.81 -5.98
C MET A 1008 21.40 -45.80 -7.07
N PHE A 1009 22.22 -45.72 -8.13
CA PHE A 1009 22.20 -44.64 -9.12
C PHE A 1009 21.90 -45.09 -10.55
N GLY A 1010 22.05 -46.38 -10.90
CA GLY A 1010 21.82 -46.91 -12.25
C GLY A 1010 23.12 -47.18 -13.05
N ASP A 1011 22.98 -47.78 -14.23
CA ASP A 1011 24.10 -48.12 -15.12
C ASP A 1011 24.52 -46.91 -15.97
N ARG A 1012 25.68 -46.33 -15.65
CA ARG A 1012 26.22 -45.15 -16.33
C ARG A 1012 26.50 -45.39 -17.82
N ILE A 1013 26.79 -46.63 -18.23
CA ILE A 1013 27.06 -46.97 -19.63
C ILE A 1013 25.74 -47.10 -20.39
N ALA A 1014 24.69 -47.62 -19.75
CA ALA A 1014 23.34 -47.61 -20.33
C ALA A 1014 22.83 -46.18 -20.52
N ASP A 1015 22.98 -45.29 -19.53
CA ASP A 1015 22.60 -43.88 -19.63
C ASP A 1015 23.37 -43.15 -20.75
N GLN A 1016 24.70 -43.35 -20.84
CA GLN A 1016 25.54 -42.78 -21.90
C GLN A 1016 25.25 -43.34 -23.31
N LEU A 1017 24.41 -44.37 -23.43
CA LEU A 1017 23.97 -44.98 -24.68
C LEU A 1017 22.45 -44.85 -24.89
N GLU A 1018 21.77 -44.03 -24.08
CA GLU A 1018 20.30 -43.81 -24.10
C GLU A 1018 19.49 -45.13 -24.01
N MET A 1019 20.04 -46.15 -23.36
CA MET A 1019 19.42 -47.47 -23.26
C MET A 1019 18.40 -47.53 -22.13
N GLN A 1020 17.19 -48.03 -22.44
CA GLN A 1020 16.14 -48.22 -21.44
C GLN A 1020 16.60 -49.18 -20.33
N GLN A 1021 16.67 -48.68 -19.10
CA GLN A 1021 16.96 -49.45 -17.88
C GLN A 1021 15.82 -49.36 -16.85
N ALA A 1022 15.89 -50.19 -15.82
CA ALA A 1022 14.96 -50.10 -14.69
C ALA A 1022 15.30 -48.88 -13.82
N PRO A 1023 14.31 -48.19 -13.22
CA PRO A 1023 14.57 -47.10 -12.27
C PRO A 1023 15.49 -47.56 -11.13
N SER A 1024 16.51 -46.76 -10.84
CA SER A 1024 17.45 -46.97 -9.73
C SER A 1024 16.78 -46.77 -8.37
N LEU A 1025 17.42 -47.23 -7.30
CA LEU A 1025 16.89 -47.12 -5.94
C LEU A 1025 16.59 -45.65 -5.55
N ASN A 1026 17.51 -44.73 -5.83
CA ASN A 1026 17.28 -43.31 -5.56
C ASN A 1026 16.14 -42.74 -6.43
N SER A 1027 16.04 -43.14 -7.71
CA SER A 1027 14.91 -42.74 -8.58
C SER A 1027 13.56 -43.19 -8.01
N ARG A 1028 13.48 -44.42 -7.48
CA ARG A 1028 12.27 -44.93 -6.80
C ARG A 1028 11.92 -44.13 -5.56
N ILE A 1029 12.90 -43.89 -4.69
CA ILE A 1029 12.69 -43.19 -3.41
C ILE A 1029 12.25 -41.74 -3.66
N ASN A 1030 12.95 -41.00 -4.53
CA ASN A 1030 12.57 -39.65 -4.90
C ASN A 1030 11.16 -39.59 -5.51
N THR A 1031 10.79 -40.57 -6.35
CA THR A 1031 9.42 -40.66 -6.93
C THR A 1031 8.36 -40.87 -5.84
N ALA A 1032 8.62 -41.72 -4.84
CA ALA A 1032 7.67 -41.97 -3.76
C ALA A 1032 7.52 -40.75 -2.84
N ILE A 1033 8.63 -40.11 -2.45
CA ILE A 1033 8.64 -38.87 -1.63
C ILE A 1033 7.88 -37.74 -2.35
N ALA A 1034 8.20 -37.48 -3.61
CA ALA A 1034 7.55 -36.44 -4.40
C ALA A 1034 6.03 -36.66 -4.55
N SER A 1035 5.58 -37.92 -4.58
CA SER A 1035 4.13 -38.24 -4.63
C SER A 1035 3.39 -38.01 -3.30
N GLY A 1036 4.11 -37.88 -2.18
CA GLY A 1036 3.53 -37.68 -0.85
C GLY A 1036 3.63 -36.24 -0.35
N MET A 1037 4.78 -35.59 -0.53
CA MET A 1037 5.01 -34.23 -0.02
C MET A 1037 4.07 -33.17 -0.63
N SER A 1038 3.51 -33.40 -1.81
CA SER A 1038 2.58 -32.49 -2.49
C SER A 1038 1.12 -32.95 -2.43
N SER A 1039 0.71 -33.71 -1.40
CA SER A 1039 -0.66 -34.26 -1.30
C SER A 1039 -1.13 -34.45 0.14
N THR A 1040 -2.41 -34.13 0.38
CA THR A 1040 -3.18 -34.51 1.59
C THR A 1040 -4.18 -35.66 1.33
N SER A 1041 -4.21 -36.18 0.10
CA SER A 1041 -4.98 -37.37 -0.33
C SER A 1041 -4.31 -38.69 0.09
N ASP A 1042 -5.06 -39.80 0.01
CA ASP A 1042 -4.51 -41.13 0.31
C ASP A 1042 -3.29 -41.53 -0.57
N PRO A 1043 -2.25 -42.14 0.02
CA PRO A 1043 -1.10 -42.64 -0.73
C PRO A 1043 -1.47 -43.70 -1.76
N THR A 1044 -1.15 -43.43 -3.03
CA THR A 1044 -1.51 -44.31 -4.15
C THR A 1044 -0.88 -45.70 -4.05
N GLU A 1045 -1.59 -46.72 -4.54
CA GLU A 1045 -1.08 -48.10 -4.69
C GLU A 1045 0.23 -48.19 -5.48
N THR A 1046 0.49 -47.24 -6.38
CA THR A 1046 1.78 -47.14 -7.07
C THR A 1046 2.88 -46.67 -6.12
N SER A 1047 2.65 -45.64 -5.31
CA SER A 1047 3.63 -45.18 -4.32
C SER A 1047 3.90 -46.23 -3.25
N ARG A 1048 2.85 -46.87 -2.69
CA ARG A 1048 2.96 -48.00 -1.74
C ARG A 1048 3.80 -49.15 -2.32
N ARG A 1049 3.57 -49.51 -3.58
CA ARG A 1049 4.38 -50.52 -4.30
C ARG A 1049 5.83 -50.08 -4.54
N VAL A 1050 6.08 -48.82 -4.89
CA VAL A 1050 7.44 -48.28 -5.11
C VAL A 1050 8.24 -48.25 -3.80
N LYS A 1051 7.63 -47.82 -2.69
CA LYS A 1051 8.20 -47.92 -1.32
C LYS A 1051 8.64 -49.35 -1.00
N ALA A 1052 7.74 -50.33 -1.17
CA ALA A 1052 8.03 -51.74 -0.88
C ALA A 1052 9.13 -52.35 -1.77
N ILE A 1053 9.31 -51.86 -3.00
CA ILE A 1053 10.45 -52.24 -3.86
C ILE A 1053 11.74 -51.60 -3.35
N ALA A 1054 11.74 -50.31 -3.06
CA ALA A 1054 12.90 -49.58 -2.57
C ALA A 1054 13.41 -50.14 -1.22
N GLU A 1055 12.51 -50.42 -0.27
CA GLU A 1055 12.85 -51.12 0.98
C GLU A 1055 13.55 -52.46 0.77
N LYS A 1056 13.16 -53.21 -0.28
CA LYS A 1056 13.72 -54.52 -0.61
C LYS A 1056 15.09 -54.40 -1.29
N GLU A 1057 15.28 -53.37 -2.12
CA GLU A 1057 16.52 -53.09 -2.85
C GLU A 1057 17.59 -52.43 -1.93
N LEU A 1058 17.17 -51.62 -0.94
CA LEU A 1058 18.06 -50.96 0.01
C LEU A 1058 18.66 -51.91 1.07
N LYS A 1059 17.92 -52.95 1.51
CA LYS A 1059 18.36 -53.88 2.57
C LYS A 1059 19.68 -54.60 2.21
N PRO A 1060 19.89 -55.13 0.99
CA PRO A 1060 21.20 -55.62 0.53
C PRO A 1060 22.29 -54.54 0.49
N VAL A 1061 21.99 -53.34 -0.01
CA VAL A 1061 22.97 -52.24 -0.11
C VAL A 1061 23.52 -51.85 1.27
N LEU A 1062 22.63 -51.68 2.25
CA LEU A 1062 23.02 -51.40 3.64
C LEU A 1062 23.87 -52.53 4.25
N GLN A 1063 23.63 -53.79 3.88
CA GLN A 1063 24.45 -54.91 4.34
C GLN A 1063 25.84 -54.90 3.70
N SER A 1064 25.94 -54.70 2.38
CA SER A 1064 27.23 -54.60 1.67
C SER A 1064 28.07 -53.44 2.19
N LEU A 1065 27.48 -52.24 2.37
CA LEU A 1065 28.17 -51.10 2.98
C LEU A 1065 28.70 -51.43 4.39
N ARG A 1066 27.90 -52.09 5.23
CA ARG A 1066 28.35 -52.55 6.57
C ARG A 1066 29.48 -53.56 6.49
N ASP A 1067 29.47 -54.49 5.54
CA ASP A 1067 30.55 -55.47 5.37
C ASP A 1067 31.85 -54.82 4.86
N ILE A 1068 31.78 -53.82 3.97
CA ILE A 1068 32.94 -53.01 3.56
C ILE A 1068 33.52 -52.26 4.78
N ILE A 1069 32.68 -51.49 5.50
CA ILE A 1069 33.08 -50.66 6.65
C ILE A 1069 33.67 -51.50 7.78
N ASN A 1070 33.07 -52.63 8.12
CA ASN A 1070 33.46 -53.41 9.31
C ASN A 1070 34.48 -54.51 9.03
N ARG A 1071 34.79 -54.83 7.76
CA ARG A 1071 35.75 -55.90 7.41
C ARG A 1071 36.82 -55.50 6.40
N GLN A 1072 36.43 -54.84 5.31
CA GLN A 1072 37.39 -54.50 4.24
C GLN A 1072 38.26 -53.32 4.64
N VAL A 1073 37.65 -52.21 5.07
CA VAL A 1073 38.37 -51.00 5.50
C VAL A 1073 39.39 -51.28 6.60
N PRO A 1074 39.07 -51.93 7.74
CA PRO A 1074 40.05 -52.23 8.80
C PRO A 1074 41.11 -53.28 8.43
N SER A 1075 40.91 -54.02 7.34
CA SER A 1075 41.89 -54.97 6.78
C SER A 1075 42.90 -54.24 5.90
N ILE A 1076 42.39 -53.36 5.02
CA ILE A 1076 43.20 -52.50 4.13
C ILE A 1076 44.01 -51.49 4.96
N ASP A 1077 43.39 -50.81 5.93
CA ASP A 1077 44.06 -49.85 6.82
C ASP A 1077 45.25 -50.46 7.54
N ARG A 1078 45.08 -51.68 8.07
CA ARG A 1078 46.11 -52.40 8.82
C ARG A 1078 47.32 -52.69 7.94
N GLN A 1079 47.10 -53.22 6.73
CA GLN A 1079 48.20 -53.51 5.82
C GLN A 1079 48.88 -52.23 5.30
N LEU A 1080 48.13 -51.14 5.07
CA LEU A 1080 48.72 -49.85 4.74
C LEU A 1080 49.59 -49.28 5.89
N ASN A 1081 49.23 -49.54 7.16
CA ASN A 1081 50.08 -49.21 8.31
C ASN A 1081 51.29 -50.15 8.45
N GLU A 1082 51.12 -51.46 8.25
CA GLU A 1082 52.22 -52.45 8.24
C GLU A 1082 53.27 -52.16 7.15
N LEU A 1083 52.85 -51.51 6.04
CA LEU A 1083 53.71 -51.07 4.94
C LEU A 1083 54.23 -49.62 5.08
N ASN A 1084 53.87 -48.91 6.16
CA ASN A 1084 54.17 -47.48 6.37
C ASN A 1084 53.77 -46.58 5.17
N ALA A 1085 52.60 -46.83 4.59
CA ALA A 1085 52.09 -46.11 3.43
C ALA A 1085 51.65 -44.68 3.78
N PRO A 1086 51.60 -43.74 2.80
CA PRO A 1086 51.06 -42.40 3.01
C PRO A 1086 49.67 -42.42 3.64
N TRP A 1087 49.33 -41.35 4.38
CA TRP A 1087 48.05 -41.21 5.06
C TRP A 1087 46.85 -41.25 4.09
N THR A 1088 45.74 -41.78 4.58
CA THR A 1088 44.46 -41.89 3.87
C THR A 1088 43.32 -41.52 4.83
N PRO A 1089 42.20 -40.92 4.37
CA PRO A 1089 41.09 -40.50 5.22
C PRO A 1089 40.60 -41.59 6.18
N GLY A 1090 40.33 -41.21 7.43
CA GLY A 1090 39.87 -42.12 8.48
C GLY A 1090 40.89 -43.16 8.95
N ARG A 1091 42.16 -43.08 8.52
CA ARG A 1091 43.25 -43.94 9.02
C ARG A 1091 44.11 -43.18 10.04
N ILE A 1092 44.50 -43.85 11.12
CA ILE A 1092 45.44 -43.31 12.11
C ILE A 1092 46.82 -43.90 11.83
N ILE A 1093 47.86 -43.05 11.82
CA ILE A 1093 49.27 -43.45 11.79
C ILE A 1093 49.85 -43.03 13.15
N GLU A 1094 50.38 -43.99 13.90
CA GLU A 1094 51.04 -43.72 15.18
C GLU A 1094 52.49 -43.25 14.94
N LEU A 1095 52.97 -42.35 15.80
CA LEU A 1095 54.40 -42.00 15.83
C LEU A 1095 55.18 -43.13 16.50
N ASP A 1096 56.25 -43.59 15.85
CA ASP A 1096 57.08 -44.71 16.29
C ASP A 1096 57.70 -44.46 17.68
N GLN A 1097 57.25 -45.24 18.69
CA GLN A 1097 57.75 -45.20 20.07
C GLN A 1097 58.94 -46.16 20.20
N GLY A 1098 60.06 -45.80 19.56
CA GLY A 1098 61.26 -46.64 19.38
C GLY A 1098 62.13 -46.91 20.61
#